data_AF-A0A4R6JL08-F1
#
_entry.id   AF-A0A4R6JL08-F1
#
_cell.length_a   1.000
_cell.length_b   1.000
_cell.length_c   1.000
_cell.angle_alpha   90.00
_cell.angle_beta   90.00
_cell.angle_gamma   90.00
#
_symmetry.space_group_name_H-M   'P 1'
#
loop_
_entity.id
_entity.type
_entity.pdbx_description
1 polymer ?
#
loop_
_entity_poly.entity_id
_entity_poly.type
_entity_poly.pdbx_seq_one_letter_code
_entity_poly.pdbx_strand_id
1 'polypeptide(L)'
;MQRGWLGEEYRAVAMKGSFMPTRRALLAAFGAAAGTLALPLPTLAAAADPVADQYHRLLLLHTRWVQQQWDTTIGAYRGDDFRFAAVLGNAVLLTTDGYDADLAGVDADTLRRRTIDTITHFAATNRLAGGSDWGKRLFWDSTFELYFVLAARLLWADLSAATRTKIDAIARGQAAYAYGLGTGNDPLSGSWSPNGSSGGFAGDTKLEEMGVYAQAIAPGLAWAPTGDAEAARWRERFVFWAANASGLPAADRANPAVVDGKAINTLNVAHNLHDTFAVENHGSINPHYQAELWRTAGRAAAHFLVAGRDLPQVLTRQPNGRELWATLRQLASDAGEPVMPMVADRYHLYGRDVLPLAFLAQVQGDTHAARAEADLATRLEPYLKYAPEYRLTKFSGEEKYEPEARAELAIAYLFHRRRTTPVQPVTSAAFFAAAAGARSFGTAVGLTAHQSVTGFAAAVTKPGQERFLWQPGHDNWLIDTRSSAFLPPQTTSPTRKWTAAYTAARDGADATATVLQTAAGWAGYATLPTGTVVYAGPGPSALALFNLTMPGVPGLDGSRSFTGSAGTVTPAAGLGDGGTDKVTFPARAARHVRFLGQSAADQYGYSLFAFQAFDAAGTDRARGRTVTVSSADPAYPAANAVDGNATTRWAVARDERGRADSWLAVDLSATVQLTGVTLTWESAHATTYLIQTSTDGTTWTTAVAAPATVTLGAWAGIDGRAGVVAHGATGPITASPNRVSIPPATLIEGYTGNGTDLAAAANRRLPTGGPAALRLSDADGYLTLLNLSSTAINGAKLTLPRGDRLYRGVSIVRADGGLDLTASVPAGGGAVRPARFTVSGAAPTGTKFSVADSHHVTVTAPAGAAVDVDLTAGSWSARAQVAAGASQSFAVPVTGPVTPTSDLARGRATFPTSPLPAGMGEPSRAVDGNPGTAWRPGPNGRMVVDLGSARTVKAVALTWTSGTRPAARIETSTDGVAYTAFGSPASARYVAVAVPQWRTGDPDLTELAVTGDAV
;
A
#
# COMPACT_ATOMS: atom_id res chain seq x y z
N MET A 1 -5.66 38.39 63.89
CA MET A 1 -5.18 39.07 65.13
C MET A 1 -3.76 39.58 64.90
N GLN A 2 -3.19 40.31 65.88
CA GLN A 2 -1.80 40.78 65.96
C GLN A 2 -0.77 39.68 65.56
N ARG A 3 0.30 39.96 64.80
CA ARG A 3 1.52 40.80 65.03
C ARG A 3 2.52 40.23 66.04
N GLY A 4 3.75 39.98 65.58
CA GLY A 4 5.00 39.93 66.36
C GLY A 4 5.63 38.54 66.53
N TRP A 5 6.95 38.43 66.74
CA TRP A 5 8.01 39.48 66.77
C TRP A 5 9.41 38.89 66.45
N LEU A 6 10.42 39.77 66.43
CA LEU A 6 11.88 39.62 66.17
C LEU A 6 12.62 38.49 66.96
N GLY A 7 13.88 38.13 66.66
CA GLY A 7 14.85 38.58 65.63
C GLY A 7 16.33 38.27 65.99
N GLU A 8 17.29 38.76 65.18
CA GLU A 8 18.77 38.86 65.43
C GLU A 8 19.57 37.54 65.62
N GLU A 9 20.92 37.43 65.55
CA GLU A 9 22.05 37.93 64.70
C GLU A 9 23.21 36.88 64.91
N TYR A 10 24.48 36.86 64.44
CA TYR A 10 25.47 37.65 63.66
C TYR A 10 26.62 36.65 63.25
N ARG A 11 27.69 36.79 62.43
CA ARG A 11 28.44 37.76 61.55
C ARG A 11 28.97 36.95 60.33
N ALA A 12 29.33 37.46 59.15
CA ALA A 12 29.85 38.75 58.64
C ALA A 12 31.39 38.90 58.59
N VAL A 13 31.96 38.74 57.39
CA VAL A 13 33.27 39.27 56.91
C VAL A 13 33.04 39.78 55.47
N ALA A 14 33.64 40.90 55.07
CA ALA A 14 33.37 41.50 53.75
C ALA A 14 34.53 42.34 53.17
N MET A 15 34.69 42.27 51.84
CA MET A 15 35.28 43.31 50.97
C MET A 15 34.43 43.32 49.68
N LYS A 16 33.70 44.38 49.35
CA LYS A 16 34.12 45.69 48.77
C LYS A 16 34.63 45.60 47.32
N GLY A 17 33.81 46.11 46.40
CA GLY A 17 34.12 46.30 44.98
C GLY A 17 32.90 46.83 44.23
N SER A 18 32.76 48.16 44.12
CA SER A 18 31.60 48.83 43.51
C SER A 18 32.02 49.61 42.27
N PHE A 19 31.20 49.62 41.20
CA PHE A 19 30.79 50.86 40.52
C PHE A 19 29.58 50.63 39.56
N MET A 20 28.96 51.74 39.14
CA MET A 20 27.59 51.87 38.62
C MET A 20 27.26 51.13 37.30
N PRO A 21 25.98 50.71 37.11
CA PRO A 21 25.43 50.38 35.79
C PRO A 21 25.13 51.65 34.96
N THR A 22 25.13 51.53 33.62
CA THR A 22 24.98 52.68 32.71
C THR A 22 23.52 53.03 32.38
N ARG A 23 23.30 54.23 31.82
CA ARG A 23 22.01 54.89 31.54
C ARG A 23 20.98 54.11 30.69
N ARG A 24 21.26 52.88 30.20
CA ARG A 24 20.33 52.09 29.38
C ARG A 24 19.24 51.35 30.18
N ALA A 25 19.37 51.22 31.50
CA ALA A 25 18.47 50.39 32.33
C ALA A 25 17.15 51.06 32.78
N LEU A 26 16.85 52.30 32.37
CA LEU A 26 15.78 53.14 32.95
C LEU A 26 14.68 53.57 31.95
N LEU A 27 14.54 52.86 30.84
CA LEU A 27 13.55 53.15 29.77
C LEU A 27 12.72 51.92 29.35
N ALA A 28 12.63 50.91 30.22
CA ALA A 28 11.90 49.66 30.01
C ALA A 28 10.63 49.53 30.90
N ALA A 29 9.99 50.66 31.21
CA ALA A 29 8.69 50.71 31.90
C ALA A 29 7.79 51.72 31.17
N PHE A 30 6.50 51.37 31.03
CA PHE A 30 5.47 52.09 30.28
C PHE A 30 5.62 52.09 28.73
N GLY A 31 5.06 51.06 28.12
CA GLY A 31 4.79 50.96 26.68
C GLY A 31 3.96 49.68 26.45
N ALA A 32 2.79 49.77 25.83
CA ALA A 32 1.77 48.71 25.89
C ALA A 32 1.32 48.17 24.52
N ALA A 33 0.83 46.92 24.57
CA ALA A 33 0.03 46.20 23.57
C ALA A 33 0.73 45.67 22.29
N ALA A 34 0.08 44.62 21.75
CA ALA A 34 0.26 44.03 20.41
C ALA A 34 1.68 43.51 20.03
N GLY A 35 2.07 42.36 20.56
CA GLY A 35 3.24 41.63 20.07
C GLY A 35 3.42 40.23 20.68
N THR A 36 2.76 39.21 20.13
CA THR A 36 3.11 37.80 20.40
C THR A 36 4.41 37.45 19.68
N LEU A 37 5.54 37.74 20.33
CA LEU A 37 6.83 37.17 19.96
C LEU A 37 6.72 35.64 19.99
N ALA A 38 7.11 34.97 18.91
CA ALA A 38 7.31 33.53 18.94
C ALA A 38 8.44 33.25 19.94
N LEU A 39 8.14 32.48 20.99
CA LEU A 39 9.17 31.99 21.89
C LEU A 39 10.07 31.03 21.09
N PRO A 40 11.41 31.14 21.19
CA PRO A 40 12.29 30.12 20.61
C PRO A 40 11.95 28.76 21.23
N LEU A 41 11.88 27.73 20.38
CA LEU A 41 11.63 26.37 20.86
C LEU A 41 12.71 25.98 21.89
N PRO A 42 12.34 25.41 23.04
CA PRO A 42 13.31 25.13 24.11
C PRO A 42 14.32 24.09 23.65
N THR A 43 15.59 24.48 23.57
CA THR A 43 16.73 23.66 23.16
C THR A 43 17.15 22.68 24.26
N LEU A 44 16.24 21.75 24.60
CA LEU A 44 16.63 20.47 25.15
C LEU A 44 17.39 19.69 24.06
N ALA A 45 18.47 19.01 24.45
CA ALA A 45 19.17 18.12 23.53
C ALA A 45 18.24 16.95 23.14
N ALA A 46 17.67 17.03 21.94
CA ALA A 46 16.76 16.01 21.43
C ALA A 46 17.48 14.66 21.30
N ALA A 47 16.73 13.57 21.51
CA ALA A 47 17.21 12.25 21.13
C ALA A 47 17.51 12.22 19.62
N ALA A 48 18.51 11.42 19.21
CA ALA A 48 18.85 11.26 17.80
C ALA A 48 17.63 10.74 17.01
N ASP A 49 17.38 11.32 15.83
CA ASP A 49 16.18 11.09 15.04
C ASP A 49 16.55 10.91 13.56
N PRO A 50 16.96 9.69 13.16
CA PRO A 50 17.47 9.45 11.81
C PRO A 50 16.45 9.73 10.70
N VAL A 51 15.15 9.72 11.01
CA VAL A 51 14.08 10.05 10.05
C VAL A 51 14.00 11.57 9.87
N ALA A 52 14.04 12.34 10.96
CA ALA A 52 14.11 13.80 10.86
C ALA A 52 15.40 14.29 10.18
N ASP A 53 16.55 13.70 10.50
CA ASP A 53 17.84 14.02 9.89
C ASP A 53 17.80 13.75 8.37
N GLN A 54 17.21 12.62 7.97
CA GLN A 54 17.00 12.25 6.57
C GLN A 54 16.03 13.21 5.85
N TYR A 55 14.90 13.57 6.47
CA TYR A 55 13.97 14.55 5.89
C TYR A 55 14.62 15.93 5.71
N HIS A 56 15.43 16.39 6.67
CA HIS A 56 16.18 17.64 6.56
C HIS A 56 17.19 17.59 5.40
N ARG A 57 17.93 16.48 5.29
CA ARG A 57 18.89 16.21 4.20
C ARG A 57 18.23 16.17 2.82
N LEU A 58 17.03 15.60 2.72
CA LEU A 58 16.22 15.58 1.50
C LEU A 58 15.69 16.96 1.11
N LEU A 59 15.24 17.76 2.09
CA LEU A 59 14.84 19.15 1.86
C LEU A 59 16.01 19.97 1.31
N LEU A 60 17.22 19.81 1.86
CA LEU A 60 18.45 20.42 1.34
C LEU A 60 18.68 19.99 -0.12
N LEU A 61 18.84 18.70 -0.40
CA LEU A 61 19.08 18.17 -1.76
C LEU A 61 18.04 18.67 -2.80
N HIS A 62 16.75 18.60 -2.47
CA HIS A 62 15.66 19.05 -3.37
C HIS A 62 15.66 20.57 -3.60
N THR A 63 16.37 21.37 -2.80
CA THR A 63 16.54 22.81 -3.05
C THR A 63 17.20 23.07 -4.41
N ARG A 64 18.00 22.13 -4.93
CA ARG A 64 18.59 22.19 -6.27
C ARG A 64 17.56 22.17 -7.40
N TRP A 65 16.42 21.47 -7.24
CA TRP A 65 15.29 21.58 -8.15
C TRP A 65 14.50 22.89 -7.93
N VAL A 66 14.32 23.32 -6.68
CA VAL A 66 13.61 24.57 -6.35
C VAL A 66 14.29 25.80 -6.96
N GLN A 67 15.63 25.84 -6.98
CA GLN A 67 16.35 26.97 -7.59
C GLN A 67 16.23 27.03 -9.12
N GLN A 68 15.90 25.93 -9.79
CA GLN A 68 15.54 25.93 -11.21
C GLN A 68 14.16 26.56 -11.47
N GLN A 69 13.34 26.72 -10.42
CA GLN A 69 12.02 27.35 -10.49
C GLN A 69 12.07 28.86 -10.22
N TRP A 70 13.26 29.46 -10.04
CA TRP A 70 13.40 30.90 -9.81
C TRP A 70 13.23 31.69 -11.11
N ASP A 71 12.21 32.55 -11.17
CA ASP A 71 11.92 33.40 -12.31
C ASP A 71 12.41 34.84 -12.04
N THR A 72 13.41 35.26 -12.81
CA THR A 72 14.02 36.59 -12.73
C THR A 72 13.14 37.72 -13.28
N THR A 73 12.06 37.40 -14.01
CA THR A 73 11.14 38.41 -14.56
C THR A 73 10.13 38.92 -13.53
N ILE A 74 9.66 38.02 -12.65
CA ILE A 74 8.72 38.35 -11.55
C ILE A 74 9.42 38.52 -10.18
N GLY A 75 10.70 38.13 -10.07
CA GLY A 75 11.46 38.21 -8.82
C GLY A 75 11.00 37.21 -7.76
N ALA A 76 10.54 36.03 -8.18
CA ALA A 76 9.94 35.02 -7.31
C ALA A 76 10.12 33.62 -7.90
N TYR A 77 9.86 32.57 -7.12
CA TYR A 77 9.66 31.23 -7.68
C TYR A 77 8.37 31.18 -8.53
N ARG A 78 8.37 30.36 -9.58
CA ARG A 78 7.33 30.30 -10.63
C ARG A 78 5.90 30.10 -10.13
N GLY A 79 4.94 30.68 -10.86
CA GLY A 79 3.51 30.59 -10.57
C GLY A 79 2.81 29.34 -11.11
N ASP A 80 3.28 28.79 -12.24
CA ASP A 80 2.73 27.57 -12.83
C ASP A 80 2.97 26.34 -11.93
N ASP A 81 2.03 25.40 -11.97
CA ASP A 81 1.95 24.23 -11.06
C ASP A 81 2.11 24.57 -9.56
N PHE A 82 1.83 25.81 -9.16
CA PHE A 82 2.08 26.34 -7.81
C PHE A 82 3.53 26.13 -7.33
N ARG A 83 4.53 26.17 -8.23
CA ARG A 83 5.96 25.98 -7.93
C ARG A 83 6.46 26.88 -6.78
N PHE A 84 5.88 28.08 -6.64
CA PHE A 84 6.13 28.98 -5.52
C PHE A 84 5.84 28.40 -4.13
N ALA A 85 4.94 27.42 -3.97
CA ALA A 85 4.63 26.81 -2.67
C ALA A 85 5.80 26.01 -2.05
N ALA A 86 6.84 25.71 -2.84
CA ALA A 86 8.09 25.13 -2.38
C ALA A 86 8.80 25.94 -1.27
N VAL A 87 8.40 27.21 -1.06
CA VAL A 87 8.84 28.06 0.05
C VAL A 87 8.63 27.45 1.44
N LEU A 88 7.70 26.52 1.66
CA LEU A 88 7.55 25.88 2.98
C LEU A 88 8.80 25.07 3.37
N GLY A 89 9.33 24.28 2.44
CA GLY A 89 10.59 23.57 2.67
C GLY A 89 11.77 24.51 2.91
N ASN A 90 11.79 25.65 2.21
CA ASN A 90 12.81 26.68 2.45
C ASN A 90 12.65 27.32 3.84
N ALA A 91 11.42 27.65 4.24
CA ALA A 91 11.13 28.27 5.54
C ALA A 91 11.52 27.38 6.71
N VAL A 92 11.35 26.06 6.60
CA VAL A 92 11.88 25.08 7.57
C VAL A 92 13.40 25.13 7.61
N LEU A 93 14.09 24.95 6.47
CA LEU A 93 15.56 24.99 6.39
C LEU A 93 16.19 26.31 6.88
N LEU A 94 15.41 27.41 6.87
CA LEU A 94 15.84 28.74 7.30
C LEU A 94 15.43 29.08 8.75
N THR A 95 14.69 28.20 9.44
CA THR A 95 14.24 28.39 10.83
C THR A 95 14.66 27.24 11.75
N THR A 96 15.41 26.23 11.25
CA THR A 96 16.05 25.17 12.05
C THR A 96 17.55 25.06 11.79
N ASP A 97 18.28 24.50 12.75
CA ASP A 97 19.73 24.30 12.66
C ASP A 97 20.13 23.23 11.61
N GLY A 98 21.38 23.31 11.12
CA GLY A 98 21.97 22.28 10.24
C GLY A 98 21.93 22.58 8.75
N TYR A 99 21.73 23.84 8.34
CA TYR A 99 21.75 24.25 6.93
C TYR A 99 23.10 23.97 6.24
N ASP A 100 23.06 23.30 5.10
CA ASP A 100 24.23 22.96 4.26
C ASP A 100 24.07 23.59 2.87
N ALA A 101 24.90 24.59 2.57
CA ALA A 101 24.85 25.34 1.31
C ALA A 101 25.37 24.52 0.11
N ASP A 102 26.35 23.63 0.33
CA ASP A 102 26.89 22.77 -0.72
C ASP A 102 25.85 21.71 -1.12
N LEU A 103 25.15 21.13 -0.15
CA LEU A 103 24.06 20.20 -0.41
C LEU A 103 22.86 20.89 -1.08
N ALA A 104 22.48 22.09 -0.59
CA ALA A 104 21.38 22.87 -1.15
C ALA A 104 21.67 23.49 -2.54
N GLY A 105 22.94 23.68 -2.89
CA GLY A 105 23.38 24.35 -4.12
C GLY A 105 23.14 25.87 -4.12
N VAL A 106 23.01 26.49 -2.94
CA VAL A 106 22.73 27.92 -2.75
C VAL A 106 23.09 28.32 -1.31
N ASP A 107 23.47 29.58 -1.09
CA ASP A 107 23.70 30.12 0.25
C ASP A 107 22.39 30.46 0.99
N ALA A 108 22.45 30.46 2.32
CA ALA A 108 21.28 30.68 3.17
C ALA A 108 20.64 32.06 3.01
N ASP A 109 21.43 33.12 2.76
CA ASP A 109 20.92 34.50 2.64
C ASP A 109 20.23 34.72 1.28
N THR A 110 20.76 34.15 0.20
CA THR A 110 20.10 34.10 -1.10
C THR A 110 18.84 33.25 -1.05
N LEU A 111 18.86 32.09 -0.37
CA LEU A 111 17.64 31.30 -0.15
C LEU A 111 16.59 32.09 0.64
N ARG A 112 17.01 32.80 1.71
CA ARG A 112 16.12 33.63 2.55
C ARG A 112 15.49 34.76 1.76
N ARG A 113 16.28 35.56 1.03
CA ARG A 113 15.79 36.64 0.17
C ARG A 113 14.77 36.12 -0.85
N ARG A 114 15.16 35.14 -1.69
CA ARG A 114 14.27 34.52 -2.69
C ARG A 114 12.96 34.00 -2.08
N THR A 115 13.00 33.47 -0.87
CA THR A 115 11.83 32.95 -0.16
C THR A 115 10.93 34.08 0.36
N ILE A 116 11.48 35.15 0.94
CA ILE A 116 10.73 36.33 1.39
C ILE A 116 10.13 37.11 0.20
N ASP A 117 10.90 37.27 -0.87
CA ASP A 117 10.47 37.92 -2.11
C ASP A 117 9.28 37.18 -2.73
N THR A 118 9.37 35.84 -2.82
CA THR A 118 8.26 34.98 -3.28
C THR A 118 7.03 35.08 -2.36
N ILE A 119 7.21 35.05 -1.04
CA ILE A 119 6.10 35.20 -0.08
C ILE A 119 5.44 36.59 -0.22
N THR A 120 6.22 37.64 -0.43
CA THR A 120 5.68 38.99 -0.63
C THR A 120 4.96 39.12 -1.98
N HIS A 121 5.50 38.55 -3.05
CA HIS A 121 4.87 38.51 -4.38
C HIS A 121 3.53 37.78 -4.34
N PHE A 122 3.51 36.50 -3.92
CA PHE A 122 2.29 35.69 -3.99
C PHE A 122 1.23 36.09 -2.94
N ALA A 123 1.63 36.69 -1.81
CA ALA A 123 0.67 37.34 -0.90
C ALA A 123 0.09 38.65 -1.49
N ALA A 124 0.82 39.34 -2.37
CA ALA A 124 0.29 40.48 -3.10
C ALA A 124 -0.78 40.06 -4.11
N THR A 125 -0.56 38.97 -4.86
CA THR A 125 -1.38 38.55 -6.01
C THR A 125 -2.52 37.57 -5.70
N ASN A 126 -2.61 37.01 -4.49
CA ASN A 126 -3.72 36.15 -4.08
C ASN A 126 -5.07 36.91 -3.99
N ARG A 127 -6.15 36.33 -4.53
CA ARG A 127 -7.52 36.89 -4.53
C ARG A 127 -8.01 37.30 -3.14
N LEU A 128 -7.82 36.46 -2.13
CA LEU A 128 -8.27 36.69 -0.75
C LEU A 128 -7.51 37.83 -0.06
N ALA A 129 -6.33 38.18 -0.58
CA ALA A 129 -5.54 39.33 -0.18
C ALA A 129 -5.76 40.57 -1.07
N GLY A 130 -6.75 40.56 -1.96
CA GLY A 130 -7.07 41.65 -2.89
C GLY A 130 -6.34 41.64 -4.24
N GLY A 131 -5.65 40.54 -4.58
CA GLY A 131 -5.07 40.31 -5.91
C GLY A 131 -6.05 39.62 -6.88
N SER A 132 -5.52 39.08 -7.98
CA SER A 132 -6.31 38.54 -9.09
C SER A 132 -5.86 37.17 -9.61
N ASP A 133 -4.74 36.62 -9.15
CA ASP A 133 -3.98 35.68 -9.98
C ASP A 133 -4.22 34.23 -9.57
N TRP A 134 -4.19 33.97 -8.25
CA TRP A 134 -4.44 32.67 -7.63
C TRP A 134 -5.29 32.83 -6.34
N GLY A 135 -5.60 31.72 -5.66
CA GLY A 135 -6.47 31.72 -4.47
C GLY A 135 -7.95 31.74 -4.81
N LYS A 136 -8.31 31.11 -5.93
CA LYS A 136 -9.62 31.20 -6.60
C LYS A 136 -10.59 30.09 -6.22
N ARG A 137 -10.09 28.91 -5.84
CA ARG A 137 -10.86 27.66 -5.69
C ARG A 137 -10.68 27.05 -4.30
N LEU A 138 -11.43 25.98 -4.03
CA LEU A 138 -11.02 24.97 -3.04
C LEU A 138 -10.05 23.94 -3.64
N PHE A 139 -10.39 23.35 -4.80
CA PHE A 139 -9.55 22.35 -5.44
C PHE A 139 -8.20 22.95 -5.85
N TRP A 140 -7.11 22.29 -5.43
CA TRP A 140 -5.71 22.75 -5.48
C TRP A 140 -5.38 24.03 -4.70
N ASP A 141 -6.03 25.16 -5.02
CA ASP A 141 -5.71 26.47 -4.47
C ASP A 141 -5.67 26.45 -2.92
N SER A 142 -6.65 25.83 -2.25
CA SER A 142 -6.68 25.76 -0.77
C SER A 142 -5.55 24.92 -0.16
N THR A 143 -5.08 23.89 -0.87
CA THR A 143 -3.93 23.06 -0.43
C THR A 143 -2.65 23.90 -0.44
N PHE A 144 -2.42 24.67 -1.50
CA PHE A 144 -1.23 25.49 -1.62
C PHE A 144 -1.28 26.77 -0.78
N GLU A 145 -2.47 27.37 -0.56
CA GLU A 145 -2.64 28.45 0.41
C GLU A 145 -2.28 28.02 1.83
N LEU A 146 -2.65 26.80 2.23
CA LEU A 146 -2.29 26.22 3.52
C LEU A 146 -0.75 26.19 3.67
N TYR A 147 -0.02 25.56 2.74
CA TYR A 147 1.44 25.51 2.77
C TYR A 147 2.10 26.89 2.75
N PHE A 148 1.57 27.80 1.94
CA PHE A 148 2.08 29.16 1.77
C PHE A 148 1.90 30.00 3.05
N VAL A 149 0.73 29.91 3.70
CA VAL A 149 0.48 30.52 5.00
C VAL A 149 1.41 29.93 6.06
N LEU A 150 1.64 28.61 6.07
CA LEU A 150 2.55 27.99 7.04
C LEU A 150 3.99 28.48 6.87
N ALA A 151 4.48 28.57 5.63
CA ALA A 151 5.81 29.09 5.31
C ALA A 151 6.00 30.54 5.82
N ALA A 152 5.00 31.38 5.57
CA ALA A 152 4.97 32.76 6.03
C ALA A 152 4.88 32.90 7.55
N ARG A 153 4.26 31.94 8.26
CA ARG A 153 4.18 31.92 9.73
C ARG A 153 5.50 31.46 10.39
N LEU A 154 6.26 30.59 9.74
CA LEU A 154 7.62 30.24 10.19
C LEU A 154 8.58 31.44 10.05
N LEU A 155 8.50 32.17 8.93
CA LEU A 155 9.31 33.37 8.66
C LEU A 155 8.66 34.69 9.15
N TRP A 156 7.70 34.63 10.08
CA TRP A 156 6.81 35.78 10.41
C TRP A 156 7.55 37.05 10.89
N ALA A 157 8.72 36.90 11.51
CA ALA A 157 9.56 38.01 11.96
C ALA A 157 10.22 38.78 10.78
N ASP A 158 10.55 38.08 9.69
CA ASP A 158 11.23 38.63 8.52
C ASP A 158 10.25 39.39 7.59
N LEU A 159 8.94 39.19 7.76
CA LEU A 159 7.91 39.73 6.87
C LEU A 159 7.49 41.17 7.22
N SER A 160 7.28 41.98 6.18
CA SER A 160 6.70 43.33 6.31
C SER A 160 5.31 43.29 6.93
N ALA A 161 4.89 44.37 7.59
CA ALA A 161 3.54 44.46 8.17
C ALA A 161 2.43 44.28 7.10
N ALA A 162 2.63 44.84 5.90
CA ALA A 162 1.70 44.68 4.78
C ALA A 162 1.62 43.23 4.27
N THR A 163 2.77 42.54 4.17
CA THR A 163 2.82 41.11 3.81
C THR A 163 2.09 40.28 4.87
N ARG A 164 2.32 40.55 6.16
CA ARG A 164 1.65 39.87 7.28
C ARG A 164 0.14 40.04 7.24
N THR A 165 -0.38 41.26 7.06
CA THR A 165 -1.82 41.51 6.90
C THR A 165 -2.42 40.74 5.72
N LYS A 166 -1.68 40.61 4.60
CA LYS A 166 -2.13 39.82 3.44
C LYS A 166 -2.15 38.31 3.74
N ILE A 167 -1.19 37.77 4.49
CA ILE A 167 -1.18 36.36 4.94
C ILE A 167 -2.34 36.09 5.92
N ASP A 168 -2.64 37.01 6.83
CA ASP A 168 -3.83 36.94 7.70
C ASP A 168 -5.13 36.95 6.88
N ALA A 169 -5.20 37.77 5.82
CA ALA A 169 -6.34 37.83 4.91
C ALA A 169 -6.55 36.53 4.12
N ILE A 170 -5.49 35.87 3.63
CA ILE A 170 -5.60 34.55 2.98
C ILE A 170 -6.12 33.51 3.98
N ALA A 171 -5.48 33.39 5.15
CA ALA A 171 -5.82 32.37 6.14
C ALA A 171 -7.26 32.47 6.65
N ARG A 172 -7.76 33.69 6.85
CA ARG A 172 -9.16 33.95 7.26
C ARG A 172 -10.14 33.90 6.10
N GLY A 173 -9.74 34.41 4.93
CA GLY A 173 -10.58 34.48 3.73
C GLY A 173 -10.95 33.09 3.21
N GLN A 174 -10.00 32.15 3.21
CA GLN A 174 -10.27 30.79 2.73
C GLN A 174 -11.16 30.01 3.71
N ALA A 175 -10.96 30.21 5.02
CA ALA A 175 -11.84 29.64 6.04
C ALA A 175 -13.27 30.20 5.96
N ALA A 176 -13.42 31.51 5.74
CA ALA A 176 -14.71 32.16 5.52
C ALA A 176 -15.39 31.67 4.22
N TYR A 177 -14.63 31.48 3.14
CA TYR A 177 -15.12 30.96 1.87
C TYR A 177 -15.60 29.52 1.99
N ALA A 178 -14.76 28.62 2.51
CA ALA A 178 -15.11 27.21 2.75
C ALA A 178 -16.29 27.05 3.73
N TYR A 179 -16.42 27.92 4.73
CA TYR A 179 -17.59 27.97 5.61
C TYR A 179 -18.84 28.48 4.89
N GLY A 180 -18.71 29.51 4.04
CA GLY A 180 -19.80 30.12 3.28
C GLY A 180 -20.46 29.19 2.26
N LEU A 181 -19.71 28.21 1.73
CA LEU A 181 -20.28 27.12 0.90
C LEU A 181 -21.21 26.19 1.71
N GLY A 182 -21.09 26.13 3.04
CA GLY A 182 -21.92 25.31 3.91
C GLY A 182 -21.69 23.81 3.72
N THR A 183 -22.57 23.15 2.96
CA THR A 183 -22.38 21.78 2.44
C THR A 183 -22.44 21.74 0.90
N GLY A 184 -22.59 22.88 0.23
CA GLY A 184 -22.64 22.97 -1.22
C GLY A 184 -21.26 22.87 -1.87
N ASN A 185 -21.25 22.53 -3.16
CA ASN A 185 -20.06 22.44 -3.99
C ASN A 185 -19.42 23.82 -4.21
N ASP A 186 -18.11 23.87 -4.38
CA ASP A 186 -17.41 25.08 -4.87
C ASP A 186 -17.73 25.30 -6.37
N PRO A 187 -18.44 26.38 -6.74
CA PRO A 187 -18.77 26.68 -8.15
C PRO A 187 -17.55 27.01 -9.02
N LEU A 188 -16.36 27.23 -8.43
CA LEU A 188 -15.12 27.55 -9.14
C LEU A 188 -14.20 26.32 -9.32
N SER A 189 -14.51 25.19 -8.67
CA SER A 189 -13.81 23.90 -8.82
C SER A 189 -14.45 22.95 -9.86
N GLY A 190 -15.49 23.39 -10.57
CA GLY A 190 -16.07 22.65 -11.69
C GLY A 190 -16.87 21.42 -11.25
N SER A 191 -16.45 20.22 -11.68
CA SER A 191 -17.11 18.95 -11.32
C SER A 191 -16.65 18.36 -9.98
N TRP A 192 -15.61 18.93 -9.36
CA TRP A 192 -15.09 18.49 -8.06
C TRP A 192 -16.09 18.81 -6.94
N SER A 193 -16.46 17.81 -6.12
CA SER A 193 -17.72 17.82 -5.36
C SER A 193 -17.65 16.91 -4.13
N PRO A 194 -17.93 17.39 -2.91
CA PRO A 194 -18.08 16.52 -1.73
C PRO A 194 -19.42 15.77 -1.70
N ASN A 195 -20.30 15.98 -2.70
CA ASN A 195 -21.66 15.43 -2.77
C ASN A 195 -22.51 15.74 -1.52
N GLY A 196 -22.50 17.01 -1.11
CA GLY A 196 -23.30 17.48 0.02
C GLY A 196 -22.79 16.97 1.36
N SER A 197 -23.73 16.61 2.24
CA SER A 197 -23.46 15.83 3.46
C SER A 197 -23.53 14.31 3.23
N SER A 198 -23.84 13.86 2.02
CA SER A 198 -24.06 12.44 1.70
C SER A 198 -22.77 11.72 1.31
N GLY A 199 -21.87 12.42 0.60
CA GLY A 199 -20.63 11.84 0.11
C GLY A 199 -20.82 10.85 -1.04
N GLY A 200 -19.98 9.83 -1.06
CA GLY A 200 -20.00 8.75 -2.05
C GLY A 200 -18.83 7.81 -1.83
N PHE A 201 -18.98 6.51 -2.12
CA PHE A 201 -18.00 5.46 -1.82
C PHE A 201 -17.66 4.52 -2.98
N ALA A 202 -18.50 4.48 -4.03
CA ALA A 202 -18.34 3.60 -5.18
C ALA A 202 -18.03 4.42 -6.44
N GLY A 203 -17.06 3.99 -7.24
CA GLY A 203 -16.48 4.75 -8.35
C GLY A 203 -15.58 5.92 -7.92
N ASP A 204 -16.08 6.76 -7.01
CA ASP A 204 -15.55 8.09 -6.74
C ASP A 204 -15.83 8.49 -5.27
N THR A 205 -14.89 8.17 -4.38
CA THR A 205 -15.00 8.39 -2.92
C THR A 205 -14.86 9.85 -2.52
N LYS A 206 -15.73 10.36 -1.64
CA LYS A 206 -15.71 11.77 -1.20
C LYS A 206 -14.92 12.03 0.07
N LEU A 207 -14.00 11.12 0.39
CA LEU A 207 -13.04 11.27 1.49
C LEU A 207 -12.04 12.42 1.22
N GLU A 208 -11.49 12.52 0.02
CA GLU A 208 -10.51 13.55 -0.35
C GLU A 208 -11.15 14.95 -0.30
N GLU A 209 -12.33 15.14 -0.91
CA GLU A 209 -13.00 16.44 -0.92
C GLU A 209 -13.43 16.92 0.46
N MET A 210 -13.99 16.05 1.31
CA MET A 210 -14.32 16.43 2.68
C MET A 210 -13.06 16.78 3.50
N GLY A 211 -11.94 16.07 3.27
CA GLY A 211 -10.64 16.43 3.83
C GLY A 211 -10.15 17.81 3.36
N VAL A 212 -10.33 18.16 2.09
CA VAL A 212 -9.97 19.48 1.53
C VAL A 212 -10.85 20.60 2.09
N TYR A 213 -12.17 20.40 2.24
CA TYR A 213 -13.01 21.41 2.93
C TYR A 213 -12.61 21.61 4.40
N ALA A 214 -12.14 20.56 5.09
CA ALA A 214 -11.60 20.68 6.44
C ALA A 214 -10.25 21.44 6.44
N GLN A 215 -9.30 21.06 5.59
CA GLN A 215 -7.98 21.70 5.55
C GLN A 215 -8.08 23.19 5.19
N ALA A 216 -8.99 23.58 4.29
CA ALA A 216 -9.23 24.97 3.88
C ALA A 216 -9.64 25.89 5.05
N ILE A 217 -10.29 25.33 6.08
CA ILE A 217 -10.72 26.05 7.29
C ILE A 217 -9.61 26.10 8.36
N ALA A 218 -8.68 25.13 8.37
CA ALA A 218 -7.69 24.96 9.42
C ALA A 218 -6.76 26.16 9.65
N PRO A 219 -6.20 26.85 8.62
CA PRO A 219 -5.39 28.05 8.82
C PRO A 219 -6.14 29.18 9.54
N GLY A 220 -7.41 29.39 9.19
CA GLY A 220 -8.26 30.40 9.85
C GLY A 220 -8.47 30.09 11.33
N LEU A 221 -8.73 28.82 11.67
CA LEU A 221 -8.91 28.37 13.07
C LEU A 221 -7.62 28.42 13.89
N ALA A 222 -6.51 27.98 13.32
CA ALA A 222 -5.23 27.91 14.01
C ALA A 222 -4.67 29.31 14.34
N TRP A 223 -4.94 30.30 13.49
CA TRP A 223 -4.34 31.63 13.62
C TRP A 223 -5.31 32.77 14.00
N ALA A 224 -6.63 32.53 14.05
CA ALA A 224 -7.58 33.54 14.54
C ALA A 224 -7.35 33.91 16.02
N PRO A 225 -7.58 35.17 16.46
CA PRO A 225 -7.44 35.58 17.85
C PRO A 225 -8.27 34.75 18.86
N THR A 226 -7.82 34.71 20.11
CA THR A 226 -8.58 34.08 21.20
C THR A 226 -9.92 34.80 21.40
N GLY A 227 -11.03 34.05 21.39
CA GLY A 227 -12.39 34.61 21.52
C GLY A 227 -13.03 35.07 20.20
N ASP A 228 -12.41 34.80 19.06
CA ASP A 228 -12.98 35.12 17.74
C ASP A 228 -14.28 34.34 17.45
N ALA A 229 -15.37 35.09 17.26
CA ALA A 229 -16.71 34.54 17.06
C ALA A 229 -16.89 33.84 15.70
N GLU A 230 -16.19 34.28 14.64
CA GLU A 230 -16.24 33.60 13.35
C GLU A 230 -15.43 32.31 13.39
N ALA A 231 -14.26 32.30 14.05
CA ALA A 231 -13.51 31.07 14.26
C ALA A 231 -14.31 30.02 15.07
N ALA A 232 -15.14 30.44 16.03
CA ALA A 232 -16.05 29.53 16.73
C ALA A 232 -17.06 28.88 15.78
N ARG A 233 -17.66 29.65 14.85
CA ARG A 233 -18.59 29.14 13.82
C ARG A 233 -17.89 28.21 12.82
N TRP A 234 -16.69 28.59 12.38
CA TRP A 234 -15.88 27.79 11.46
C TRP A 234 -15.47 26.44 12.07
N ARG A 235 -15.25 26.36 13.39
CA ARG A 235 -14.87 25.11 14.08
C ARG A 235 -15.94 24.03 13.92
N GLU A 236 -17.23 24.39 13.98
CA GLU A 236 -18.30 23.41 13.78
C GLU A 236 -18.27 22.77 12.40
N ARG A 237 -18.03 23.58 11.36
CA ARG A 237 -17.95 23.13 9.96
C ARG A 237 -16.69 22.32 9.70
N PHE A 238 -15.57 22.71 10.29
CA PHE A 238 -14.31 21.96 10.29
C PHE A 238 -14.49 20.55 10.90
N VAL A 239 -15.06 20.46 12.12
CA VAL A 239 -15.30 19.18 12.80
C VAL A 239 -16.27 18.29 12.02
N PHE A 240 -17.32 18.88 11.41
CA PHE A 240 -18.22 18.15 10.52
C PHE A 240 -17.47 17.51 9.35
N TRP A 241 -16.70 18.28 8.58
CA TRP A 241 -16.01 17.76 7.40
C TRP A 241 -14.93 16.73 7.73
N ALA A 242 -14.10 17.01 8.75
CA ALA A 242 -13.01 16.12 9.16
C ALA A 242 -13.51 14.76 9.70
N ALA A 243 -14.69 14.71 10.33
CA ALA A 243 -15.28 13.46 10.82
C ALA A 243 -16.00 12.66 9.72
N ASN A 244 -16.67 13.35 8.78
CA ASN A 244 -17.45 12.72 7.72
C ASN A 244 -16.59 12.18 6.57
N ALA A 245 -15.34 12.64 6.42
CA ALA A 245 -14.41 12.14 5.39
C ALA A 245 -14.31 10.61 5.38
N SER A 246 -14.26 9.97 6.56
CA SER A 246 -14.22 8.51 6.75
C SER A 246 -15.58 7.89 7.12
N GLY A 247 -16.69 8.50 6.68
CA GLY A 247 -18.05 8.09 7.03
C GLY A 247 -18.45 6.69 6.52
N LEU A 248 -18.97 5.85 7.42
CA LEU A 248 -19.55 4.54 7.14
C LEU A 248 -20.80 4.33 8.02
N PRO A 249 -22.03 4.53 7.50
CA PRO A 249 -23.23 4.60 8.33
C PRO A 249 -23.49 3.37 9.23
N ALA A 250 -23.16 2.16 8.78
CA ALA A 250 -23.34 0.93 9.57
C ALA A 250 -22.42 0.87 10.82
N ALA A 251 -21.20 1.40 10.71
CA ALA A 251 -20.25 1.51 11.82
C ALA A 251 -20.54 2.74 12.70
N ASP A 252 -20.74 3.90 12.07
CA ASP A 252 -20.87 5.18 12.74
C ASP A 252 -22.16 5.27 13.57
N ARG A 253 -23.29 4.76 13.06
CA ARG A 253 -24.56 4.69 13.83
C ARG A 253 -24.47 3.79 15.05
N ALA A 254 -23.58 2.80 15.02
CA ALA A 254 -23.30 1.93 16.16
C ALA A 254 -22.34 2.58 17.18
N ASN A 255 -21.66 3.68 16.86
CA ASN A 255 -20.62 4.29 17.70
C ASN A 255 -21.10 5.55 18.47
N PRO A 256 -21.37 5.45 19.78
CA PRO A 256 -21.74 6.59 20.62
C PRO A 256 -20.53 7.38 21.17
N ALA A 257 -19.29 7.10 20.74
CA ALA A 257 -18.12 7.81 21.23
C ALA A 257 -18.19 9.32 20.89
N VAL A 258 -17.78 10.15 21.85
CA VAL A 258 -17.80 11.61 21.72
C VAL A 258 -16.45 12.13 21.25
N VAL A 259 -16.45 13.01 20.24
CA VAL A 259 -15.30 13.69 19.62
C VAL A 259 -15.66 15.17 19.46
N ASP A 260 -14.80 16.08 19.93
CA ASP A 260 -15.05 17.55 19.92
C ASP A 260 -16.45 17.94 20.49
N GLY A 261 -16.95 17.16 21.46
CA GLY A 261 -18.23 17.39 22.13
C GLY A 261 -19.47 16.84 21.40
N LYS A 262 -19.33 16.20 20.23
CA LYS A 262 -20.44 15.57 19.47
C LYS A 262 -20.24 14.04 19.39
N ALA A 263 -21.32 13.27 19.42
CA ALA A 263 -21.26 11.80 19.34
C ALA A 263 -21.17 11.33 17.88
N ILE A 264 -20.36 10.33 17.57
CA ILE A 264 -20.12 9.90 16.17
C ILE A 264 -21.41 9.50 15.45
N ASN A 265 -22.31 8.77 16.12
CA ASN A 265 -23.63 8.40 15.61
C ASN A 265 -24.59 9.58 15.27
N THR A 266 -24.22 10.83 15.59
CA THR A 266 -24.93 12.05 15.16
C THR A 266 -24.04 13.03 14.37
N LEU A 267 -22.72 12.94 14.52
CA LEU A 267 -21.73 13.74 13.79
C LEU A 267 -21.50 13.21 12.37
N ASN A 268 -21.48 11.89 12.19
CA ASN A 268 -21.27 11.23 10.90
C ASN A 268 -22.60 10.89 10.24
N VAL A 269 -22.76 11.38 9.02
CA VAL A 269 -23.95 11.22 8.15
C VAL A 269 -23.60 10.85 6.71
N ALA A 270 -22.35 11.06 6.29
CA ALA A 270 -21.83 10.69 4.97
C ALA A 270 -21.55 9.18 4.83
N HIS A 271 -21.41 8.72 3.59
CA HIS A 271 -21.04 7.34 3.24
C HIS A 271 -19.92 7.35 2.18
N ASN A 272 -18.67 7.28 2.66
CA ASN A 272 -17.46 7.41 1.83
C ASN A 272 -16.62 6.14 1.71
N LEU A 273 -16.83 5.18 2.62
CA LEU A 273 -16.09 3.91 2.66
C LEU A 273 -16.94 2.76 2.12
N HIS A 274 -16.30 1.77 1.48
CA HIS A 274 -16.90 0.44 1.41
C HIS A 274 -16.97 -0.17 2.81
N ASP A 275 -17.94 -1.06 3.02
CA ASP A 275 -18.15 -1.83 4.25
C ASP A 275 -16.92 -2.62 4.73
N THR A 276 -16.02 -2.97 3.81
CA THR A 276 -14.72 -3.59 4.11
C THR A 276 -13.59 -2.59 4.40
N PHE A 277 -13.90 -1.34 4.74
CA PHE A 277 -12.91 -0.29 5.04
C PHE A 277 -11.85 -0.15 3.94
N ALA A 278 -12.34 -0.13 2.69
CA ALA A 278 -11.59 0.15 1.50
C ALA A 278 -12.13 1.42 0.84
N VAL A 279 -11.22 2.26 0.35
CA VAL A 279 -11.51 3.53 -0.31
C VAL A 279 -11.32 3.36 -1.82
N GLU A 280 -12.31 3.81 -2.60
CA GLU A 280 -12.34 3.68 -4.06
C GLU A 280 -12.35 5.05 -4.74
N ASN A 281 -11.34 5.34 -5.57
CA ASN A 281 -11.33 6.54 -6.40
C ASN A 281 -10.97 6.23 -7.86
N HIS A 282 -11.54 7.00 -8.79
CA HIS A 282 -11.45 6.80 -10.25
C HIS A 282 -11.70 5.34 -10.69
N GLY A 283 -12.67 4.68 -10.06
CA GLY A 283 -13.03 3.28 -10.28
C GLY A 283 -12.02 2.26 -9.75
N SER A 284 -11.06 2.67 -8.92
CA SER A 284 -9.92 1.86 -8.48
C SER A 284 -9.73 1.86 -6.96
N ILE A 285 -9.23 0.76 -6.42
CA ILE A 285 -8.73 0.68 -5.04
C ILE A 285 -7.24 1.01 -5.07
N ASN A 286 -6.94 2.29 -4.93
CA ASN A 286 -5.59 2.79 -4.82
C ASN A 286 -5.38 3.34 -3.38
N PRO A 287 -4.62 2.61 -2.53
CA PRO A 287 -4.29 2.99 -1.16
C PRO A 287 -3.82 4.44 -0.93
N HIS A 288 -3.21 5.09 -1.94
CA HIS A 288 -2.82 6.50 -1.87
C HIS A 288 -3.98 7.42 -1.46
N TYR A 289 -5.19 7.17 -1.97
CA TYR A 289 -6.39 7.97 -1.67
C TYR A 289 -6.94 7.66 -0.28
N GLN A 290 -6.78 6.43 0.21
CA GLN A 290 -7.12 6.09 1.58
C GLN A 290 -6.22 6.85 2.58
N ALA A 291 -4.98 7.13 2.19
CA ALA A 291 -4.05 7.93 2.99
C ALA A 291 -4.40 9.44 3.05
N GLU A 292 -5.29 9.96 2.18
CA GLU A 292 -5.73 11.38 2.23
C GLU A 292 -6.39 11.75 3.58
N LEU A 293 -6.93 10.76 4.31
CA LEU A 293 -7.49 10.94 5.66
C LEU A 293 -6.45 11.49 6.65
N TRP A 294 -5.19 11.03 6.56
CA TRP A 294 -4.09 11.49 7.41
C TRP A 294 -3.26 12.58 6.74
N ARG A 295 -3.21 12.62 5.40
CA ARG A 295 -2.57 13.70 4.65
C ARG A 295 -3.26 15.04 4.92
N THR A 296 -4.58 15.12 4.72
CA THR A 296 -5.38 16.33 5.01
C THR A 296 -5.41 16.68 6.51
N ALA A 297 -5.47 15.68 7.40
CA ALA A 297 -5.39 15.89 8.83
C ALA A 297 -4.01 16.39 9.30
N GLY A 298 -2.92 15.89 8.71
CA GLY A 298 -1.56 16.35 8.96
C GLY A 298 -1.34 17.79 8.53
N ARG A 299 -1.78 18.15 7.31
CA ARG A 299 -1.78 19.54 6.82
C ARG A 299 -2.50 20.47 7.79
N ALA A 300 -3.71 20.11 8.22
CA ALA A 300 -4.48 20.88 9.19
C ALA A 300 -3.77 20.97 10.56
N ALA A 301 -3.27 19.86 11.08
CA ALA A 301 -2.59 19.78 12.37
C ALA A 301 -1.35 20.68 12.43
N ALA A 302 -0.54 20.72 11.36
CA ALA A 302 0.67 21.53 11.28
C ALA A 302 0.44 23.00 11.67
N HIS A 303 -0.69 23.59 11.24
CA HIS A 303 -1.04 24.96 11.59
C HIS A 303 -1.34 25.14 13.09
N PHE A 304 -2.14 24.26 13.69
CA PHE A 304 -2.43 24.32 15.13
C PHE A 304 -1.15 24.10 15.96
N LEU A 305 -0.32 23.12 15.57
CA LEU A 305 0.91 22.80 16.28
C LEU A 305 1.92 23.97 16.24
N VAL A 306 2.16 24.56 15.06
CA VAL A 306 3.06 25.73 14.89
C VAL A 306 2.46 27.00 15.52
N ALA A 307 1.14 27.15 15.58
CA ALA A 307 0.46 28.21 16.32
C ALA A 307 0.47 28.04 17.85
N GLY A 308 1.08 26.98 18.39
CA GLY A 308 1.11 26.70 19.82
C GLY A 308 -0.24 26.31 20.42
N ARG A 309 -1.15 25.73 19.61
CA ARG A 309 -2.52 25.37 20.01
C ARG A 309 -2.71 23.86 20.17
N ASP A 310 -3.71 23.50 20.97
CA ASP A 310 -4.23 22.14 21.05
C ASP A 310 -4.88 21.73 19.73
N LEU A 311 -4.73 20.45 19.38
CA LEU A 311 -5.41 19.86 18.22
C LEU A 311 -6.91 19.68 18.52
N PRO A 312 -7.80 20.03 17.57
CA PRO A 312 -9.15 19.47 17.56
C PRO A 312 -9.11 17.94 17.62
N GLN A 313 -9.92 17.34 18.48
CA GLN A 313 -9.92 15.89 18.71
C GLN A 313 -10.22 15.10 17.44
N VAL A 314 -11.04 15.65 16.54
CA VAL A 314 -11.38 15.04 15.24
C VAL A 314 -10.17 14.71 14.37
N LEU A 315 -9.04 15.40 14.53
CA LEU A 315 -7.81 15.11 13.78
C LEU A 315 -7.08 13.84 14.28
N THR A 316 -7.19 13.50 15.57
CA THR A 316 -6.47 12.38 16.18
C THR A 316 -7.38 11.27 16.71
N ARG A 317 -8.70 11.47 16.65
CA ARG A 317 -9.75 10.51 17.01
C ARG A 317 -10.75 10.37 15.86
N GLN A 318 -10.21 10.18 14.66
CA GLN A 318 -10.94 10.06 13.40
C GLN A 318 -11.83 8.80 13.41
N PRO A 319 -13.13 8.90 13.07
CA PRO A 319 -14.00 7.73 12.90
C PRO A 319 -13.41 6.74 11.89
N ASN A 320 -13.46 5.44 12.18
CA ASN A 320 -12.99 4.36 11.32
C ASN A 320 -11.48 4.42 10.96
N GLY A 321 -10.69 5.30 11.59
CA GLY A 321 -9.29 5.54 11.23
C GLY A 321 -8.39 4.31 11.43
N ARG A 322 -8.46 3.65 12.59
CA ARG A 322 -7.71 2.41 12.85
C ARG A 322 -8.04 1.31 11.85
N GLU A 323 -9.30 1.20 11.46
CA GLU A 323 -9.79 0.19 10.53
C GLU A 323 -9.27 0.44 9.10
N LEU A 324 -9.21 1.71 8.69
CA LEU A 324 -8.56 2.13 7.44
C LEU A 324 -7.03 1.93 7.48
N TRP A 325 -6.39 2.16 8.62
CA TRP A 325 -4.95 1.90 8.81
C TRP A 325 -4.64 0.40 8.79
N ALA A 326 -5.52 -0.43 9.37
CA ALA A 326 -5.42 -1.89 9.26
C ALA A 326 -5.52 -2.37 7.80
N THR A 327 -6.43 -1.80 6.99
CA THR A 327 -6.48 -2.08 5.54
C THR A 327 -5.19 -1.64 4.84
N LEU A 328 -4.66 -0.44 5.10
CA LEU A 328 -3.38 0.01 4.50
C LEU A 328 -2.22 -0.93 4.86
N ARG A 329 -2.13 -1.30 6.14
CA ARG A 329 -1.05 -2.13 6.68
C ARG A 329 -1.13 -3.58 6.21
N GLN A 330 -2.33 -4.12 5.94
CA GLN A 330 -2.54 -5.41 5.25
C GLN A 330 -2.15 -5.38 3.76
N LEU A 331 -1.86 -4.20 3.21
CA LEU A 331 -1.35 -4.02 1.84
C LEU A 331 0.09 -3.48 1.86
N ALA A 332 0.83 -3.55 2.96
CA ALA A 332 2.14 -2.90 3.08
C ALA A 332 3.27 -3.64 2.33
N SER A 333 4.17 -2.88 1.71
CA SER A 333 5.43 -3.38 1.14
C SER A 333 6.60 -3.21 2.13
N ASP A 334 7.77 -3.77 1.79
CA ASP A 334 9.04 -3.49 2.49
C ASP A 334 9.45 -2.01 2.42
N ALA A 335 8.93 -1.27 1.45
CA ALA A 335 9.23 0.14 1.19
C ALA A 335 8.44 1.12 2.07
N GLY A 336 7.57 0.64 2.96
CA GLY A 336 6.75 1.48 3.83
C GLY A 336 5.51 2.06 3.16
N GLU A 337 5.50 2.17 1.83
CA GLU A 337 4.26 2.42 1.07
C GLU A 337 3.40 1.14 0.96
N PRO A 338 2.07 1.28 0.84
CA PRO A 338 1.20 0.18 0.45
C PRO A 338 1.34 -0.19 -1.03
N VAL A 339 1.34 -1.49 -1.32
CA VAL A 339 1.23 -2.07 -2.66
C VAL A 339 -0.06 -1.59 -3.32
N MET A 340 0.01 -1.11 -4.55
CA MET A 340 -1.15 -0.58 -5.28
C MET A 340 -1.83 -1.70 -6.09
N PRO A 341 -2.95 -2.30 -5.63
CA PRO A 341 -3.50 -3.47 -6.30
C PRO A 341 -4.21 -3.14 -7.62
N MET A 342 -4.69 -1.90 -7.78
CA MET A 342 -5.45 -1.43 -8.95
C MET A 342 -4.73 -0.28 -9.67
N VAL A 343 -5.44 0.66 -10.30
CA VAL A 343 -4.87 1.67 -11.21
C VAL A 343 -3.68 2.40 -10.57
N ALA A 344 -2.52 2.28 -11.24
CA ALA A 344 -1.21 2.67 -10.74
C ALA A 344 -0.90 4.17 -10.92
N ASP A 345 -1.91 5.03 -10.80
CA ASP A 345 -1.87 6.49 -11.02
C ASP A 345 -0.77 7.21 -10.22
N ARG A 346 -0.38 6.62 -9.08
CA ARG A 346 0.54 7.21 -8.08
C ARG A 346 1.57 6.19 -7.55
N TYR A 347 1.98 5.24 -8.39
CA TYR A 347 2.94 4.18 -8.00
C TYR A 347 4.33 4.78 -7.69
N HIS A 348 4.95 4.40 -6.57
CA HIS A 348 6.21 4.97 -6.07
C HIS A 348 6.18 6.52 -5.94
N LEU A 349 5.07 7.10 -5.49
CA LEU A 349 4.91 8.54 -5.24
C LEU A 349 5.39 8.95 -3.82
N TYR A 350 6.51 8.35 -3.38
CA TYR A 350 7.07 8.43 -2.02
C TYR A 350 7.01 9.81 -1.36
N GLY A 351 7.28 10.87 -2.13
CA GLY A 351 7.26 12.25 -1.63
C GLY A 351 5.91 12.74 -1.07
N ARG A 352 4.78 12.09 -1.37
CA ARG A 352 3.45 12.41 -0.80
C ARG A 352 2.99 11.41 0.27
N ASP A 353 3.64 10.26 0.42
CA ASP A 353 3.25 9.24 1.42
C ASP A 353 3.99 9.41 2.77
N VAL A 354 5.01 10.28 2.84
CA VAL A 354 5.68 10.66 4.10
C VAL A 354 4.71 11.28 5.12
N LEU A 355 3.87 12.25 4.73
CA LEU A 355 3.01 12.98 5.67
C LEU A 355 1.94 12.12 6.37
N PRO A 356 1.16 11.26 5.69
CA PRO A 356 0.19 10.41 6.39
C PRO A 356 0.86 9.44 7.37
N LEU A 357 2.04 8.91 7.05
CA LEU A 357 2.83 8.07 7.96
C LEU A 357 3.38 8.88 9.14
N ALA A 358 4.00 10.03 8.90
CA ALA A 358 4.50 10.95 9.92
C ALA A 358 3.41 11.42 10.90
N PHE A 359 2.19 11.61 10.40
CA PHE A 359 1.04 11.99 11.23
C PHE A 359 0.59 10.84 12.15
N LEU A 360 0.42 9.63 11.60
CA LEU A 360 0.13 8.43 12.38
C LEU A 360 1.23 8.14 13.42
N ALA A 361 2.49 8.20 13.01
CA ALA A 361 3.65 7.94 13.85
C ALA A 361 3.83 9.03 14.91
N GLN A 362 4.21 10.25 14.50
CA GLN A 362 4.69 11.28 15.42
C GLN A 362 3.59 12.11 16.08
N VAL A 363 2.36 12.15 15.51
CA VAL A 363 1.22 12.88 16.12
C VAL A 363 0.25 11.93 16.83
N GLN A 364 -0.15 10.80 16.23
CA GLN A 364 -1.06 9.84 16.88
C GLN A 364 -0.34 8.80 17.76
N GLY A 365 0.95 8.52 17.53
CA GLY A 365 1.78 7.64 18.36
C GLY A 365 1.93 6.20 17.86
N ASP A 366 1.56 5.90 16.61
CA ASP A 366 1.56 4.53 16.08
C ASP A 366 2.97 4.04 15.72
N THR A 367 3.44 3.01 16.43
CA THR A 367 4.78 2.43 16.27
C THR A 367 4.93 1.51 15.05
N HIS A 368 3.82 1.10 14.42
CA HIS A 368 3.82 0.43 13.12
C HIS A 368 3.93 1.47 11.99
N ALA A 369 3.25 2.61 12.10
CA ALA A 369 3.41 3.72 11.18
C ALA A 369 4.84 4.27 11.22
N ALA A 370 5.45 4.36 12.41
CA ALA A 370 6.86 4.73 12.55
C ALA A 370 7.83 3.75 11.85
N ARG A 371 7.49 2.45 11.75
CA ARG A 371 8.27 1.46 10.98
C ARG A 371 8.17 1.73 9.48
N ALA A 372 6.95 1.86 8.96
CA ALA A 372 6.69 2.20 7.57
C ALA A 372 7.32 3.54 7.18
N GLU A 373 7.26 4.55 8.06
CA GLU A 373 7.91 5.84 7.90
C GLU A 373 9.42 5.72 7.72
N ALA A 374 10.09 4.94 8.59
CA ALA A 374 11.53 4.70 8.49
C ALA A 374 11.93 3.91 7.23
N ASP A 375 11.10 2.97 6.78
CA ASP A 375 11.29 2.27 5.50
C ASP A 375 11.18 3.21 4.30
N LEU A 376 10.22 4.14 4.32
CA LEU A 376 10.04 5.12 3.25
C LEU A 376 11.20 6.14 3.23
N ALA A 377 11.56 6.69 4.39
CA ALA A 377 12.60 7.71 4.53
C ALA A 377 13.98 7.23 4.06
N THR A 378 14.34 5.97 4.34
CA THR A 378 15.63 5.39 3.91
C THR A 378 15.74 5.24 2.39
N ARG A 379 14.63 5.02 1.68
CA ARG A 379 14.60 4.86 0.21
C ARG A 379 14.59 6.19 -0.54
N LEU A 380 14.24 7.30 0.12
CA LEU A 380 14.08 8.61 -0.52
C LEU A 380 15.39 9.26 -1.02
N GLU A 381 16.56 9.10 -0.39
CA GLU A 381 17.80 9.70 -0.92
C GLU A 381 18.31 8.97 -2.19
N PRO A 382 18.34 7.63 -2.25
CA PRO A 382 18.55 6.89 -3.50
C PRO A 382 17.54 7.28 -4.59
N TYR A 383 16.25 7.36 -4.27
CA TYR A 383 15.20 7.81 -5.17
C TYR A 383 15.49 9.21 -5.72
N LEU A 384 15.84 10.17 -4.86
CA LEU A 384 16.10 11.56 -5.21
C LEU A 384 17.32 11.71 -6.13
N LYS A 385 18.34 10.86 -5.97
CA LYS A 385 19.55 10.78 -6.82
C LYS A 385 19.37 10.02 -8.13
N TYR A 386 18.38 9.14 -8.25
CA TYR A 386 18.07 8.51 -9.53
C TYR A 386 17.59 9.55 -10.55
N ALA A 387 17.88 9.35 -11.84
CA ALA A 387 17.51 10.32 -12.87
C ALA A 387 15.97 10.38 -13.09
N PRO A 388 15.38 11.58 -13.30
CA PRO A 388 15.96 12.91 -13.17
C PRO A 388 16.28 13.26 -11.70
N GLU A 389 17.47 13.82 -11.46
CA GLU A 389 17.97 14.12 -10.11
C GLU A 389 17.16 15.23 -9.40
N TYR A 390 17.21 15.26 -8.07
CA TYR A 390 16.64 16.29 -7.17
C TYR A 390 15.10 16.40 -7.20
N ARG A 391 14.41 15.45 -7.83
CA ARG A 391 12.94 15.34 -7.93
C ARG A 391 12.34 14.25 -7.02
N LEU A 392 11.22 14.54 -6.36
CA LEU A 392 10.46 13.67 -5.43
C LEU A 392 9.26 12.95 -6.08
N THR A 393 8.82 13.34 -7.28
CA THR A 393 7.60 12.76 -7.92
C THR A 393 7.85 12.15 -9.31
N LYS A 394 9.06 11.63 -9.54
CA LYS A 394 9.52 11.21 -10.89
C LYS A 394 8.81 9.98 -11.46
N PHE A 395 8.44 8.99 -10.65
CA PHE A 395 7.89 7.71 -11.17
C PHE A 395 6.40 7.74 -11.53
N SER A 396 5.61 8.73 -11.08
CA SER A 396 4.27 8.99 -11.63
C SER A 396 4.31 9.82 -12.93
N GLY A 397 5.46 10.43 -13.26
CA GLY A 397 5.61 11.36 -14.38
C GLY A 397 5.10 12.79 -14.10
N GLU A 398 4.58 13.06 -12.91
CA GLU A 398 3.82 14.28 -12.62
C GLU A 398 4.62 15.33 -11.83
N GLU A 399 5.36 16.19 -12.54
CA GLU A 399 6.14 17.28 -11.93
C GLU A 399 5.30 18.31 -11.13
N LYS A 400 4.00 18.42 -11.44
CA LYS A 400 3.07 19.30 -10.71
C LYS A 400 2.95 19.00 -9.21
N TYR A 401 3.33 17.80 -8.77
CA TYR A 401 3.28 17.38 -7.37
C TYR A 401 4.58 17.67 -6.60
N GLU A 402 5.68 18.08 -7.24
CA GLU A 402 6.96 18.39 -6.56
C GLU A 402 6.83 19.47 -5.45
N PRO A 403 6.05 20.56 -5.61
CA PRO A 403 5.89 21.57 -4.56
C PRO A 403 5.09 21.03 -3.37
N GLU A 404 4.10 20.17 -3.63
CA GLU A 404 3.30 19.49 -2.60
C GLU A 404 4.16 18.48 -1.83
N ALA A 405 4.89 17.61 -2.53
CA ALA A 405 5.78 16.62 -1.92
C ALA A 405 6.84 17.27 -1.01
N ARG A 406 7.45 18.38 -1.45
CA ARG A 406 8.39 19.17 -0.62
C ARG A 406 7.70 19.76 0.62
N ALA A 407 6.48 20.26 0.47
CA ALA A 407 5.71 20.83 1.58
C ALA A 407 5.30 19.76 2.61
N GLU A 408 4.93 18.57 2.16
CA GLU A 408 4.55 17.44 3.01
C GLU A 408 5.75 16.85 3.77
N LEU A 409 6.91 16.73 3.10
CA LEU A 409 8.19 16.40 3.71
C LEU A 409 8.61 17.41 4.80
N ALA A 410 8.36 18.71 4.57
CA ALA A 410 8.63 19.77 5.54
C ALA A 410 7.71 19.69 6.77
N ILE A 411 6.44 19.33 6.60
CA ILE A 411 5.50 19.13 7.71
C ILE A 411 5.86 17.88 8.51
N ALA A 412 6.22 16.77 7.85
CA ALA A 412 6.69 15.55 8.49
C ALA A 412 7.90 15.82 9.43
N TYR A 413 8.91 16.54 8.94
CA TYR A 413 10.04 17.00 9.76
C TYR A 413 9.60 17.85 10.98
N LEU A 414 8.65 18.77 10.82
CA LEU A 414 8.13 19.58 11.93
C LEU A 414 7.39 18.74 13.00
N PHE A 415 6.77 17.61 12.63
CA PHE A 415 6.18 16.70 13.62
C PHE A 415 7.24 15.99 14.45
N HIS A 416 8.31 15.50 13.82
CA HIS A 416 9.48 14.96 14.52
C HIS A 416 10.09 15.97 15.49
N ARG A 417 10.42 17.17 15.00
CA ARG A 417 11.05 18.25 15.80
C ARG A 417 10.18 18.79 16.95
N ARG A 418 8.88 18.45 17.00
CA ARG A 418 8.01 18.76 18.14
C ARG A 418 8.20 17.79 19.32
N ARG A 419 8.69 16.57 19.09
CA ARG A 419 8.85 15.56 20.13
C ARG A 419 10.23 15.68 20.79
N THR A 420 10.28 15.53 22.12
CA THR A 420 11.55 15.35 22.85
C THR A 420 12.16 13.97 22.60
N THR A 421 11.31 12.97 22.33
CA THR A 421 11.67 11.61 21.92
C THR A 421 10.77 11.18 20.76
N PRO A 422 11.32 10.84 19.57
CA PRO A 422 10.52 10.35 18.45
C PRO A 422 9.92 8.98 18.74
N VAL A 423 8.80 8.67 18.09
CA VAL A 423 8.11 7.39 18.26
C VAL A 423 8.97 6.28 17.66
N GLN A 424 9.36 5.32 18.50
CA GLN A 424 10.29 4.27 18.10
C GLN A 424 9.57 3.24 17.20
N PRO A 425 10.14 2.89 16.04
CA PRO A 425 9.56 1.89 15.15
C PRO A 425 9.62 0.49 15.76
N VAL A 426 8.59 -0.32 15.51
CA VAL A 426 8.70 -1.77 15.72
C VAL A 426 9.72 -2.40 14.78
N THR A 427 10.15 -3.63 15.04
CA THR A 427 10.96 -4.40 14.07
C THR A 427 10.13 -4.73 12.82
N SER A 428 10.78 -4.87 11.66
CA SER A 428 10.09 -5.28 10.42
C SER A 428 9.31 -6.59 10.59
N ALA A 429 9.89 -7.58 11.30
CA ALA A 429 9.20 -8.82 11.64
C ALA A 429 7.92 -8.60 12.50
N ALA A 430 7.96 -7.69 13.49
CA ALA A 430 6.77 -7.35 14.29
C ALA A 430 5.73 -6.54 13.50
N PHE A 431 6.16 -5.73 12.52
CA PHE A 431 5.28 -5.03 11.60
C PHE A 431 4.53 -6.02 10.69
N PHE A 432 5.24 -6.90 10.00
CA PHE A 432 4.62 -7.89 9.12
C PHE A 432 3.82 -8.96 9.87
N ALA A 433 4.23 -9.36 11.08
CA ALA A 433 3.41 -10.22 11.93
C ALA A 433 2.08 -9.56 12.35
N ALA A 434 2.04 -8.24 12.54
CA ALA A 434 0.80 -7.50 12.82
C ALA A 434 -0.03 -7.19 11.57
N ALA A 435 0.62 -7.13 10.39
CA ALA A 435 -0.02 -6.96 9.09
C ALA A 435 -0.62 -8.25 8.51
N ALA A 436 -0.12 -9.40 8.95
CA ALA A 436 -0.45 -10.71 8.41
C ALA A 436 -1.94 -11.05 8.52
N GLY A 437 -2.45 -11.74 7.50
CA GLY A 437 -3.82 -12.21 7.40
C GLY A 437 -4.36 -12.14 5.98
N ALA A 438 -5.33 -13.00 5.67
CA ALA A 438 -6.03 -13.02 4.39
C ALA A 438 -7.41 -12.37 4.46
N ARG A 439 -7.82 -11.67 3.40
CA ARG A 439 -9.10 -10.93 3.36
C ARG A 439 -9.68 -10.85 1.95
N SER A 440 -10.99 -11.10 1.84
CA SER A 440 -11.78 -10.67 0.69
C SER A 440 -12.45 -9.34 1.03
N PHE A 441 -12.34 -8.37 0.13
CA PHE A 441 -12.98 -7.06 0.27
C PHE A 441 -14.38 -7.02 -0.35
N GLY A 442 -14.92 -8.17 -0.77
CA GLY A 442 -16.25 -8.28 -1.39
C GLY A 442 -16.22 -8.06 -2.90
N THR A 443 -17.35 -8.35 -3.55
CA THR A 443 -17.49 -8.37 -5.01
C THR A 443 -17.57 -6.98 -5.65
N ALA A 444 -18.04 -5.96 -4.92
CA ALA A 444 -18.07 -4.57 -5.39
C ALA A 444 -16.66 -3.97 -5.48
N VAL A 445 -15.86 -4.18 -4.43
CA VAL A 445 -14.43 -3.81 -4.38
C VAL A 445 -13.64 -4.64 -5.39
N GLY A 446 -13.93 -5.94 -5.50
CA GLY A 446 -13.28 -6.84 -6.45
C GLY A 446 -11.82 -7.15 -6.11
N LEU A 447 -11.44 -7.12 -4.82
CA LEU A 447 -10.11 -7.43 -4.32
C LEU A 447 -10.16 -8.60 -3.32
N THR A 448 -9.19 -9.50 -3.41
CA THR A 448 -8.91 -10.50 -2.36
C THR A 448 -7.40 -10.62 -2.17
N ALA A 449 -6.91 -10.34 -0.97
CA ALA A 449 -5.50 -10.15 -0.66
C ALA A 449 -5.05 -11.02 0.52
N HIS A 450 -3.75 -11.27 0.60
CA HIS A 450 -3.09 -11.99 1.66
C HIS A 450 -1.72 -11.37 1.92
N GLN A 451 -1.55 -10.79 3.11
CA GLN A 451 -0.23 -10.54 3.67
C GLN A 451 0.16 -11.79 4.47
N SER A 452 1.18 -12.52 4.03
CA SER A 452 1.82 -13.52 4.88
C SER A 452 2.90 -12.84 5.74
N VAL A 453 3.70 -13.59 6.51
CA VAL A 453 4.89 -13.01 7.16
C VAL A 453 6.09 -12.87 6.20
N THR A 454 6.07 -13.57 5.05
CA THR A 454 7.19 -13.71 4.09
C THR A 454 6.94 -13.12 2.70
N GLY A 455 5.74 -12.60 2.43
CA GLY A 455 5.40 -11.89 1.19
C GLY A 455 3.93 -11.49 1.08
N PHE A 456 3.64 -10.60 0.14
CA PHE A 456 2.29 -10.18 -0.23
C PHE A 456 1.80 -10.91 -1.50
N ALA A 457 0.51 -11.23 -1.55
CA ALA A 457 -0.13 -11.74 -2.75
C ALA A 457 -1.62 -11.34 -2.81
N ALA A 458 -2.15 -11.08 -4.01
CA ALA A 458 -3.55 -10.72 -4.19
C ALA A 458 -4.13 -11.14 -5.55
N ALA A 459 -5.45 -11.12 -5.64
CA ALA A 459 -6.21 -11.27 -6.87
C ALA A 459 -7.21 -10.12 -7.01
N VAL A 460 -7.14 -9.43 -8.15
CA VAL A 460 -8.13 -8.43 -8.58
C VAL A 460 -9.11 -9.10 -9.53
N THR A 461 -10.38 -8.95 -9.22
CA THR A 461 -11.52 -9.48 -10.00
C THR A 461 -12.46 -8.37 -10.49
N LYS A 462 -12.08 -7.09 -10.27
CA LYS A 462 -12.83 -5.91 -10.71
C LYS A 462 -12.75 -5.73 -12.23
N PRO A 463 -13.87 -5.44 -12.93
CA PRO A 463 -13.91 -5.26 -14.39
C PRO A 463 -12.88 -4.26 -14.94
N GLY A 464 -12.12 -4.68 -15.94
CA GLY A 464 -11.10 -3.86 -16.62
C GLY A 464 -9.78 -3.74 -15.84
N GLN A 465 -9.63 -4.48 -14.74
CA GLN A 465 -8.48 -4.43 -13.83
C GLN A 465 -8.05 -5.83 -13.37
N GLU A 466 -8.58 -6.90 -13.97
CA GLU A 466 -8.37 -8.28 -13.52
C GLU A 466 -6.92 -8.76 -13.68
N ARG A 467 -6.25 -9.04 -12.55
CA ARG A 467 -4.87 -9.54 -12.47
C ARG A 467 -4.60 -10.30 -11.18
N PHE A 468 -3.53 -11.08 -11.18
CA PHE A 468 -2.96 -11.68 -9.97
C PHE A 468 -1.65 -10.94 -9.61
N LEU A 469 -1.36 -10.82 -8.32
CA LEU A 469 -0.25 -10.04 -7.78
C LEU A 469 0.56 -10.87 -6.79
N TRP A 470 1.87 -10.67 -6.78
CA TRP A 470 2.81 -11.34 -5.89
C TRP A 470 4.04 -10.46 -5.65
N GLN A 471 4.45 -10.30 -4.39
CA GLN A 471 5.69 -9.66 -3.96
C GLN A 471 6.31 -10.51 -2.84
N PRO A 472 7.15 -11.51 -3.19
CA PRO A 472 7.89 -12.30 -2.21
C PRO A 472 8.89 -11.41 -1.45
N GLY A 473 9.10 -11.69 -0.17
CA GLY A 473 9.89 -10.83 0.73
C GLY A 473 9.22 -9.50 1.09
N HIS A 474 7.98 -9.26 0.62
CA HIS A 474 7.30 -7.95 0.57
C HIS A 474 8.03 -6.93 -0.31
N ASP A 475 8.96 -7.38 -1.15
CA ASP A 475 9.90 -6.54 -1.92
C ASP A 475 9.18 -5.75 -3.01
N ASN A 476 9.06 -4.44 -2.81
CA ASN A 476 8.35 -3.54 -3.72
C ASN A 476 9.05 -3.36 -5.08
N TRP A 477 10.34 -3.68 -5.14
CA TRP A 477 11.24 -3.45 -6.28
C TRP A 477 11.80 -4.73 -6.90
N LEU A 478 11.21 -5.89 -6.59
CA LEU A 478 11.50 -7.15 -7.28
C LEU A 478 10.52 -7.42 -8.42
N ILE A 479 9.24 -7.62 -8.12
CA ILE A 479 8.19 -7.94 -9.10
C ILE A 479 7.36 -6.69 -9.41
N ASP A 480 7.22 -6.37 -10.69
CA ASP A 480 6.42 -5.23 -11.14
C ASP A 480 4.92 -5.57 -11.12
N THR A 481 4.25 -5.17 -10.03
CA THR A 481 2.82 -5.41 -9.79
C THR A 481 1.88 -4.58 -10.67
N ARG A 482 2.42 -3.70 -11.54
CA ARG A 482 1.64 -3.12 -12.64
C ARG A 482 1.27 -4.20 -13.67
N SER A 483 2.17 -5.17 -13.88
CA SER A 483 1.90 -6.39 -14.65
C SER A 483 1.22 -7.46 -13.79
N SER A 484 0.51 -8.39 -14.43
CA SER A 484 -0.05 -9.56 -13.73
C SER A 484 1.00 -10.65 -13.52
N ALA A 485 1.05 -11.23 -12.33
CA ALA A 485 1.81 -12.43 -12.04
C ALA A 485 1.14 -13.65 -12.70
N PHE A 486 1.88 -14.36 -13.55
CA PHE A 486 1.54 -15.62 -14.25
C PHE A 486 0.36 -15.59 -15.24
N LEU A 487 -0.77 -14.97 -14.89
CA LEU A 487 -1.93 -14.82 -15.76
C LEU A 487 -1.58 -13.94 -16.98
N PRO A 488 -1.79 -14.42 -18.22
CA PRO A 488 -1.54 -13.62 -19.42
C PRO A 488 -2.42 -12.35 -19.48
N PRO A 489 -2.03 -11.33 -20.26
CA PRO A 489 -2.85 -10.13 -20.50
C PRO A 489 -4.28 -10.48 -20.97
N GLN A 490 -5.26 -9.77 -20.45
CA GLN A 490 -6.68 -10.00 -20.73
C GLN A 490 -7.26 -8.90 -21.63
N THR A 491 -7.93 -9.28 -22.72
CA THR A 491 -8.60 -8.35 -23.65
C THR A 491 -10.09 -8.17 -23.34
N THR A 492 -10.67 -9.03 -22.50
CA THR A 492 -12.06 -8.96 -22.03
C THR A 492 -12.18 -9.44 -20.59
N SER A 493 -13.17 -8.92 -19.86
CA SER A 493 -13.44 -9.28 -18.47
C SER A 493 -13.83 -10.76 -18.32
N PRO A 494 -13.34 -11.51 -17.30
CA PRO A 494 -13.71 -12.91 -17.08
C PRO A 494 -15.22 -13.11 -16.91
N THR A 495 -15.76 -14.11 -17.61
CA THR A 495 -17.20 -14.42 -17.67
C THR A 495 -17.74 -15.14 -16.43
N ARG A 496 -16.84 -15.76 -15.66
CA ARG A 496 -17.10 -16.27 -14.30
C ARG A 496 -15.94 -15.92 -13.38
N LYS A 497 -16.26 -15.63 -12.13
CA LYS A 497 -15.34 -15.17 -11.09
C LYS A 497 -15.75 -15.83 -9.77
N TRP A 498 -14.82 -16.50 -9.11
CA TRP A 498 -14.98 -17.07 -7.78
C TRP A 498 -13.75 -16.72 -6.94
N THR A 499 -13.94 -16.39 -5.67
CA THR A 499 -12.83 -16.13 -4.75
C THR A 499 -13.20 -16.48 -3.31
N ALA A 500 -12.21 -16.89 -2.53
CA ALA A 500 -12.29 -17.14 -1.10
C ALA A 500 -11.03 -16.63 -0.40
N ALA A 501 -11.21 -16.13 0.82
CA ALA A 501 -10.16 -15.93 1.81
C ALA A 501 -10.46 -16.84 3.01
N TYR A 502 -9.45 -17.60 3.42
CA TYR A 502 -9.43 -18.45 4.60
C TYR A 502 -8.62 -17.73 5.67
N THR A 503 -9.00 -17.79 6.95
CA THR A 503 -8.22 -17.12 8.01
C THR A 503 -7.77 -18.06 9.11
N ALA A 504 -6.67 -17.74 9.81
CA ALA A 504 -6.20 -18.56 10.93
C ALA A 504 -7.31 -18.82 11.98
N ALA A 505 -8.08 -17.79 12.34
CA ALA A 505 -9.15 -17.89 13.34
C ALA A 505 -10.36 -18.72 12.88
N ARG A 506 -10.66 -18.77 11.56
CA ARG A 506 -11.82 -19.47 11.01
C ARG A 506 -11.51 -20.87 10.50
N ASP A 507 -10.40 -20.99 9.78
CA ASP A 507 -10.02 -22.11 8.93
C ASP A 507 -8.70 -22.76 9.38
N GLY A 508 -7.95 -22.13 10.30
CA GLY A 508 -6.68 -22.64 10.84
C GLY A 508 -5.46 -22.36 9.96
N ALA A 509 -5.62 -21.53 8.91
CA ALA A 509 -4.54 -21.00 8.09
C ALA A 509 -5.03 -19.75 7.35
N ASP A 510 -4.20 -18.70 7.25
CA ASP A 510 -4.45 -17.58 6.36
C ASP A 510 -4.05 -17.95 4.93
N ALA A 511 -5.00 -17.86 4.00
CA ALA A 511 -4.80 -18.25 2.60
C ALA A 511 -5.86 -17.61 1.70
N THR A 512 -5.62 -17.56 0.40
CA THR A 512 -6.65 -17.19 -0.58
C THR A 512 -6.69 -18.17 -1.74
N ALA A 513 -7.84 -18.26 -2.40
CA ALA A 513 -8.00 -18.94 -3.67
C ALA A 513 -8.96 -18.16 -4.56
N THR A 514 -8.62 -18.00 -5.84
CA THR A 514 -9.42 -17.30 -6.85
C THR A 514 -9.42 -18.12 -8.14
N VAL A 515 -10.56 -18.20 -8.82
CA VAL A 515 -10.70 -18.89 -10.11
C VAL A 515 -11.51 -17.99 -11.07
N LEU A 516 -11.01 -17.86 -12.29
CA LEU A 516 -11.51 -16.98 -13.34
C LEU A 516 -11.77 -17.80 -14.62
N GLN A 517 -12.90 -17.57 -15.28
CA GLN A 517 -13.14 -18.04 -16.65
C GLN A 517 -12.82 -16.90 -17.63
N THR A 518 -11.62 -16.94 -18.21
CA THR A 518 -11.12 -15.95 -19.18
C THR A 518 -11.44 -16.34 -20.63
N ALA A 519 -11.21 -15.42 -21.58
CA ALA A 519 -11.27 -15.74 -23.01
C ALA A 519 -10.24 -16.80 -23.43
N ALA A 520 -9.09 -16.88 -22.76
CA ALA A 520 -8.05 -17.89 -23.00
C ALA A 520 -8.32 -19.23 -22.28
N GLY A 521 -9.39 -19.32 -21.47
CA GLY A 521 -9.74 -20.50 -20.69
C GLY A 521 -9.80 -20.24 -19.18
N TRP A 522 -9.84 -21.31 -18.40
CA TRP A 522 -9.93 -21.23 -16.93
C TRP A 522 -8.55 -21.03 -16.30
N ALA A 523 -8.43 -20.04 -15.42
CA ALA A 523 -7.23 -19.77 -14.63
C ALA A 523 -7.56 -19.77 -13.13
N GLY A 524 -6.76 -20.46 -12.34
CA GLY A 524 -6.84 -20.51 -10.88
C GLY A 524 -5.54 -20.02 -10.24
N TYR A 525 -5.67 -19.33 -9.12
CA TYR A 525 -4.57 -18.78 -8.33
C TYR A 525 -4.87 -18.93 -6.85
N ALA A 526 -3.90 -19.42 -6.08
CA ALA A 526 -4.00 -19.56 -4.63
C ALA A 526 -2.74 -19.04 -3.94
N THR A 527 -2.88 -18.64 -2.67
CA THR A 527 -1.80 -18.11 -1.84
C THR A 527 -1.78 -18.87 -0.51
N LEU A 528 -0.58 -19.20 -0.03
CA LEU A 528 -0.35 -20.07 1.14
C LEU A 528 0.21 -19.27 2.33
N PRO A 529 0.10 -19.74 3.59
CA PRO A 529 0.63 -19.05 4.77
C PRO A 529 2.13 -18.72 4.73
N THR A 530 2.89 -19.43 3.88
CA THR A 530 4.31 -19.22 3.59
C THR A 530 4.57 -18.09 2.58
N GLY A 531 3.55 -17.41 2.07
CA GLY A 531 3.67 -16.43 0.97
C GLY A 531 3.90 -17.07 -0.40
N THR A 532 4.05 -18.40 -0.45
CA THR A 532 4.07 -19.20 -1.67
C THR A 532 2.73 -19.08 -2.40
N VAL A 533 2.79 -19.02 -3.73
CA VAL A 533 1.62 -18.89 -4.61
C VAL A 533 1.55 -20.03 -5.62
N VAL A 534 0.34 -20.46 -5.95
CA VAL A 534 0.08 -21.60 -6.82
C VAL A 534 -0.84 -21.15 -7.95
N TYR A 535 -0.37 -21.22 -9.20
CA TYR A 535 -1.11 -20.86 -10.40
C TYR A 535 -1.34 -22.07 -11.30
N ALA A 536 -2.51 -22.18 -11.91
CA ALA A 536 -2.73 -23.06 -13.06
C ALA A 536 -3.75 -22.45 -14.02
N GLY A 537 -3.41 -22.39 -15.31
CA GLY A 537 -4.25 -21.72 -16.31
C GLY A 537 -3.58 -21.65 -17.69
N PRO A 538 -4.06 -20.77 -18.58
CA PRO A 538 -3.48 -20.59 -19.92
C PRO A 538 -2.07 -19.99 -19.84
N GLY A 539 -1.13 -20.56 -20.60
CA GLY A 539 0.21 -20.00 -20.81
C GLY A 539 0.44 -19.52 -22.25
N PRO A 540 1.62 -18.96 -22.58
CA PRO A 540 2.78 -18.80 -21.69
C PRO A 540 2.54 -17.77 -20.58
N SER A 541 3.13 -18.05 -19.42
CA SER A 541 3.05 -17.23 -18.21
C SER A 541 4.34 -16.44 -18.01
N ALA A 542 4.30 -15.39 -17.18
CA ALA A 542 5.49 -14.59 -16.89
C ALA A 542 5.45 -13.91 -15.52
N LEU A 543 6.61 -13.40 -15.10
CA LEU A 543 6.76 -12.34 -14.09
C LEU A 543 7.55 -11.20 -14.74
N ALA A 544 7.07 -9.97 -14.60
CA ALA A 544 7.84 -8.77 -14.91
C ALA A 544 8.68 -8.38 -13.69
N LEU A 545 9.93 -7.96 -13.91
CA LEU A 545 10.86 -7.58 -12.86
C LEU A 545 11.32 -6.13 -13.07
N PHE A 546 11.51 -5.39 -11.98
CA PHE A 546 12.30 -4.15 -12.06
C PHE A 546 13.79 -4.49 -12.21
N ASN A 547 14.53 -3.69 -12.96
CA ASN A 547 15.98 -3.81 -13.16
C ASN A 547 16.67 -2.43 -13.21
N LEU A 548 16.18 -1.46 -12.44
CA LEU A 548 16.73 -0.10 -12.45
C LEU A 548 18.13 -0.05 -11.81
N THR A 549 18.94 0.91 -12.25
CA THR A 549 20.22 1.26 -11.61
C THR A 549 20.01 2.37 -10.57
N MET A 550 19.45 2.03 -9.42
CA MET A 550 19.12 2.95 -8.32
C MET A 550 19.83 2.53 -7.01
N PRO A 551 21.16 2.68 -6.93
CA PRO A 551 21.96 2.16 -5.83
C PRO A 551 21.56 2.74 -4.48
N GLY A 552 21.31 1.87 -3.51
CA GLY A 552 20.79 2.19 -2.19
C GLY A 552 19.33 1.76 -1.97
N VAL A 553 18.60 1.40 -3.04
CA VAL A 553 17.35 0.62 -2.93
C VAL A 553 17.67 -0.87 -3.08
N PRO A 554 17.09 -1.78 -2.25
CA PRO A 554 17.39 -3.20 -2.29
C PRO A 554 17.26 -3.82 -3.70
N GLY A 555 18.36 -4.41 -4.18
CA GLY A 555 18.41 -5.08 -5.47
C GLY A 555 18.14 -4.18 -6.68
N LEU A 556 18.48 -2.88 -6.65
CA LEU A 556 18.46 -2.02 -7.84
C LEU A 556 19.86 -1.52 -8.20
N ASP A 557 20.71 -2.45 -8.66
CA ASP A 557 22.06 -2.17 -9.17
C ASP A 557 22.17 -2.24 -10.70
N GLY A 558 21.03 -2.37 -11.40
CA GLY A 558 20.96 -2.57 -12.85
C GLY A 558 21.10 -4.03 -13.31
N SER A 559 21.27 -5.01 -12.40
CA SER A 559 21.49 -6.42 -12.74
C SER A 559 20.51 -7.39 -12.08
N ARG A 560 20.40 -8.60 -12.65
CA ARG A 560 19.69 -9.75 -12.05
C ARG A 560 20.53 -11.00 -12.16
N SER A 561 20.50 -11.81 -11.11
CA SER A 561 21.05 -13.15 -11.06
C SER A 561 19.93 -14.19 -11.06
N PHE A 562 20.06 -15.19 -11.93
CA PHE A 562 19.10 -16.28 -12.05
C PHE A 562 19.80 -17.62 -11.82
N THR A 563 19.22 -18.46 -10.96
CA THR A 563 19.74 -19.80 -10.68
C THR A 563 18.80 -20.86 -11.24
N GLY A 564 19.31 -21.78 -12.05
CA GLY A 564 18.55 -22.89 -12.62
C GLY A 564 19.33 -24.21 -12.54
N SER A 565 18.90 -25.21 -13.29
CA SER A 565 19.52 -26.55 -13.28
C SER A 565 20.98 -26.58 -13.77
N ALA A 566 21.44 -25.53 -14.45
CA ALA A 566 22.82 -25.34 -14.90
C ALA A 566 23.69 -24.48 -13.95
N GLY A 567 23.15 -24.06 -12.80
CA GLY A 567 23.79 -23.12 -11.87
C GLY A 567 23.27 -21.69 -11.98
N THR A 568 24.04 -20.73 -11.47
CA THR A 568 23.69 -19.30 -11.45
C THR A 568 24.30 -18.56 -12.65
N VAL A 569 23.52 -17.66 -13.26
CA VAL A 569 23.91 -16.82 -14.39
C VAL A 569 23.34 -15.41 -14.23
N THR A 570 24.14 -14.41 -14.62
CA THR A 570 23.74 -12.99 -14.68
C THR A 570 23.69 -12.58 -16.15
N PRO A 571 22.51 -12.36 -16.76
CA PRO A 571 22.40 -11.88 -18.14
C PRO A 571 22.94 -10.46 -18.30
N ALA A 572 23.16 -10.03 -19.55
CA ALA A 572 23.61 -8.66 -19.84
C ALA A 572 22.58 -7.61 -19.36
N ALA A 573 23.04 -6.69 -18.53
CA ALA A 573 22.29 -5.58 -17.93
C ALA A 573 22.03 -4.41 -18.89
N GLY A 574 21.13 -3.49 -18.51
CA GLY A 574 20.92 -2.19 -19.18
C GLY A 574 20.42 -2.30 -20.62
N LEU A 575 19.45 -3.18 -20.86
CA LEU A 575 18.75 -3.37 -22.14
C LEU A 575 17.27 -3.62 -21.89
N GLY A 576 16.39 -2.81 -22.48
CA GLY A 576 14.94 -2.97 -22.36
C GLY A 576 14.36 -2.57 -21.00
N ASP A 577 15.03 -1.66 -20.30
CA ASP A 577 14.60 -0.94 -19.10
C ASP A 577 14.29 0.56 -19.38
N GLY A 578 14.44 0.98 -20.64
CA GLY A 578 14.17 2.34 -21.11
C GLY A 578 15.42 3.23 -21.09
N GLY A 579 15.24 4.54 -21.25
CA GLY A 579 16.37 5.49 -21.21
C GLY A 579 17.32 5.36 -22.40
N THR A 580 18.41 4.58 -22.30
CA THR A 580 19.38 4.42 -23.39
C THR A 580 20.02 3.04 -23.43
N ASP A 581 19.55 2.20 -24.35
CA ASP A 581 20.12 0.87 -24.63
C ASP A 581 21.40 1.00 -25.48
N LYS A 582 22.49 0.35 -25.05
CA LYS A 582 23.75 0.27 -25.81
C LYS A 582 24.00 -1.17 -26.27
N VAL A 583 23.64 -1.44 -27.52
CA VAL A 583 23.61 -2.80 -28.07
C VAL A 583 24.85 -3.06 -28.93
N THR A 584 25.70 -4.00 -28.54
CA THR A 584 26.88 -4.42 -29.31
C THR A 584 26.73 -5.85 -29.84
N PHE A 585 27.34 -6.13 -30.99
CA PHE A 585 27.35 -7.45 -31.63
C PHE A 585 28.64 -7.66 -32.45
N PRO A 586 29.05 -8.91 -32.73
CA PRO A 586 30.22 -9.19 -33.57
C PRO A 586 30.10 -8.51 -34.94
N ALA A 587 31.21 -8.00 -35.49
CA ALA A 587 31.19 -7.14 -36.68
C ALA A 587 30.45 -7.76 -37.89
N ARG A 588 29.51 -7.02 -38.49
CA ARG A 588 28.65 -7.49 -39.59
C ARG A 588 28.69 -6.55 -40.78
N ALA A 589 28.84 -7.09 -41.98
CA ALA A 589 28.59 -6.36 -43.22
C ALA A 589 27.09 -6.06 -43.35
N ALA A 590 26.72 -4.79 -43.37
CA ALA A 590 25.34 -4.33 -43.42
C ALA A 590 25.22 -3.00 -44.17
N ARG A 591 24.20 -2.86 -45.02
CA ARG A 591 23.76 -1.56 -45.56
C ARG A 591 22.55 -1.03 -44.79
N HIS A 592 21.67 -1.92 -44.36
CA HIS A 592 20.47 -1.58 -43.62
C HIS A 592 20.53 -2.21 -42.22
N VAL A 593 20.07 -1.47 -41.23
CA VAL A 593 19.92 -1.92 -39.84
C VAL A 593 18.56 -1.49 -39.31
N ARG A 594 17.91 -2.34 -38.51
CA ARG A 594 16.61 -2.02 -37.91
C ARG A 594 16.49 -2.49 -36.47
N PHE A 595 15.74 -1.70 -35.70
CA PHE A 595 15.01 -2.15 -34.52
C PHE A 595 13.71 -2.83 -34.99
N LEU A 596 13.36 -3.95 -34.36
CA LEU A 596 12.06 -4.62 -34.49
C LEU A 596 11.57 -4.99 -33.10
N GLY A 597 10.45 -4.39 -32.67
CA GLY A 597 9.86 -4.66 -31.36
C GLY A 597 9.38 -6.10 -31.20
N GLN A 598 9.35 -6.58 -29.95
CA GLN A 598 8.74 -7.86 -29.56
C GLN A 598 7.79 -7.69 -28.36
N SER A 599 8.02 -6.71 -27.48
CA SER A 599 7.05 -6.25 -26.47
C SER A 599 7.33 -4.80 -26.09
N ALA A 600 6.28 -4.00 -25.94
CA ALA A 600 6.33 -2.65 -25.38
C ALA A 600 6.27 -2.67 -23.85
N ALA A 601 6.67 -1.57 -23.21
CA ALA A 601 6.52 -1.34 -21.78
C ALA A 601 5.08 -0.95 -21.39
N ASP A 602 4.35 -0.29 -22.29
CA ASP A 602 3.04 0.30 -22.04
C ASP A 602 2.16 0.36 -23.30
N GLN A 603 1.00 1.01 -23.17
CA GLN A 603 0.01 1.23 -24.23
C GLN A 603 0.40 2.27 -25.29
N TYR A 604 1.55 2.94 -25.16
CA TYR A 604 2.03 3.97 -26.08
C TYR A 604 2.96 3.41 -27.17
N GLY A 605 3.34 2.13 -27.07
CA GLY A 605 4.09 1.41 -28.08
C GLY A 605 5.59 1.71 -28.00
N TYR A 606 6.15 2.29 -29.05
CA TYR A 606 7.58 2.60 -29.13
C TYR A 606 7.81 4.06 -29.58
N SER A 607 8.74 4.75 -28.92
CA SER A 607 9.21 6.07 -29.32
C SER A 607 10.68 6.28 -28.98
N LEU A 608 11.44 6.83 -29.94
CA LEU A 608 12.89 7.03 -29.86
C LEU A 608 13.23 8.50 -30.08
N PHE A 609 13.97 9.09 -29.14
CA PHE A 609 14.72 10.34 -29.35
C PHE A 609 15.94 10.12 -30.25
N ALA A 610 16.55 8.93 -30.24
CA ALA A 610 17.66 8.61 -31.13
C ALA A 610 17.76 7.12 -31.48
N PHE A 611 18.19 6.86 -32.72
CA PHE A 611 18.68 5.59 -33.25
C PHE A 611 20.06 5.86 -33.88
N GLN A 612 21.12 5.34 -33.26
CA GLN A 612 22.50 5.51 -33.72
C GLN A 612 23.06 4.14 -34.14
N ALA A 613 23.87 4.06 -35.20
CA ALA A 613 24.42 2.80 -35.70
C ALA A 613 25.92 2.89 -35.92
N PHE A 614 26.71 2.12 -35.17
CA PHE A 614 28.15 2.30 -35.08
C PHE A 614 28.91 1.30 -35.94
N ASP A 615 29.91 1.81 -36.66
CA ASP A 615 30.90 0.98 -37.33
C ASP A 615 32.08 0.61 -36.41
N ALA A 616 33.00 -0.23 -36.92
CA ALA A 616 34.20 -0.64 -36.21
C ALA A 616 35.18 0.50 -35.82
N ALA A 617 34.99 1.72 -36.31
CA ALA A 617 35.73 2.91 -35.89
C ALA A 617 34.97 3.77 -34.87
N GLY A 618 33.82 3.31 -34.37
CA GLY A 618 32.95 4.06 -33.46
C GLY A 618 32.20 5.22 -34.13
N THR A 619 32.13 5.25 -35.46
CA THR A 619 31.42 6.31 -36.18
C THR A 619 29.93 5.97 -36.29
N ASP A 620 29.06 6.87 -35.82
CA ASP A 620 27.62 6.78 -36.07
C ASP A 620 27.30 7.02 -37.55
N ARG A 621 26.84 5.97 -38.22
CA ARG A 621 26.47 5.94 -39.63
C ARG A 621 25.00 6.26 -39.89
N ALA A 622 24.14 6.19 -38.87
CA ALA A 622 22.70 6.40 -39.02
C ALA A 622 22.30 7.88 -39.14
N ARG A 623 23.11 8.79 -38.58
CA ARG A 623 22.83 10.23 -38.54
C ARG A 623 22.53 10.83 -39.92
N GLY A 624 21.40 11.52 -40.03
CA GLY A 624 20.94 12.18 -41.26
C GLY A 624 20.65 11.22 -42.43
N ARG A 625 20.48 9.92 -42.18
CA ARG A 625 20.17 8.92 -43.23
C ARG A 625 18.68 8.80 -43.51
N THR A 626 18.34 8.11 -44.60
CA THR A 626 16.98 7.70 -44.91
C THR A 626 16.49 6.67 -43.89
N VAL A 627 15.40 7.00 -43.20
CA VAL A 627 14.71 6.12 -42.24
C VAL A 627 13.40 5.64 -42.86
N THR A 628 13.08 4.36 -42.68
CA THR A 628 11.76 3.78 -42.92
C THR A 628 11.24 3.14 -41.63
N VAL A 629 9.92 3.07 -41.47
CA VAL A 629 9.25 2.61 -40.24
C VAL A 629 8.02 1.79 -40.59
N SER A 630 7.50 1.02 -39.62
CA SER A 630 6.15 0.43 -39.74
C SER A 630 5.08 1.51 -39.88
N SER A 631 5.15 2.55 -39.05
CA SER A 631 4.23 3.69 -39.01
C SER A 631 4.80 4.86 -38.20
N ALA A 632 4.17 6.03 -38.26
CA ALA A 632 4.56 7.20 -37.46
C ALA A 632 3.36 8.09 -37.08
N ASP A 633 3.38 8.67 -35.87
CA ASP A 633 2.52 9.80 -35.51
C ASP A 633 2.94 11.04 -36.34
N PRO A 634 2.02 11.79 -36.98
CA PRO A 634 2.36 12.99 -37.75
C PRO A 634 3.14 14.08 -36.98
N ALA A 635 3.04 14.11 -35.64
CA ALA A 635 3.83 15.02 -34.80
C ALA A 635 5.25 14.50 -34.52
N TYR A 636 5.51 13.20 -34.73
CA TYR A 636 6.74 12.49 -34.38
C TYR A 636 7.24 11.61 -35.55
N PRO A 637 7.59 12.22 -36.71
CA PRO A 637 7.98 11.50 -37.92
C PRO A 637 9.33 10.74 -37.77
N ALA A 638 9.52 9.73 -38.63
CA ALA A 638 10.67 8.82 -38.59
C ALA A 638 12.05 9.49 -38.65
N ALA A 639 12.18 10.61 -39.36
CA ALA A 639 13.46 11.32 -39.51
C ALA A 639 14.01 11.85 -38.17
N ASN A 640 13.13 12.15 -37.21
CA ASN A 640 13.51 12.64 -35.88
C ASN A 640 14.39 11.64 -35.11
N ALA A 641 14.34 10.34 -35.42
CA ALA A 641 15.18 9.35 -34.76
C ALA A 641 16.67 9.45 -35.16
N VAL A 642 17.03 10.20 -36.21
CA VAL A 642 18.42 10.29 -36.72
C VAL A 642 18.90 11.72 -36.97
N ASP A 643 18.14 12.73 -36.55
CA ASP A 643 18.49 14.15 -36.74
C ASP A 643 19.62 14.63 -35.83
N GLY A 644 19.81 13.99 -34.66
CA GLY A 644 20.81 14.33 -33.65
C GLY A 644 20.34 15.34 -32.59
N ASN A 645 19.05 15.65 -32.52
CA ASN A 645 18.47 16.56 -31.53
C ASN A 645 17.71 15.79 -30.43
N ALA A 646 18.20 15.86 -29.20
CA ALA A 646 17.60 15.16 -28.05
C ALA A 646 16.20 15.66 -27.62
N THR A 647 15.62 16.66 -28.30
CA THR A 647 14.27 17.17 -28.03
C THR A 647 13.22 16.74 -29.08
N THR A 648 13.65 16.18 -30.21
CA THR A 648 12.78 15.57 -31.23
C THR A 648 12.76 14.05 -31.09
N ARG A 649 11.69 13.40 -31.55
CA ARG A 649 11.52 11.93 -31.47
C ARG A 649 10.68 11.36 -32.60
N TRP A 650 10.91 10.10 -32.96
CA TRP A 650 9.92 9.28 -33.67
C TRP A 650 8.96 8.62 -32.69
N ALA A 651 7.70 8.41 -33.06
CA ALA A 651 6.78 7.54 -32.33
C ALA A 651 5.86 6.76 -33.30
N VAL A 652 5.51 5.52 -32.94
CA VAL A 652 4.52 4.69 -33.65
C VAL A 652 3.17 5.42 -33.76
N ALA A 653 2.46 5.22 -34.88
CA ALA A 653 1.14 5.84 -35.11
C ALA A 653 0.12 5.43 -34.03
N ARG A 654 -0.78 6.35 -33.65
CA ARG A 654 -1.60 6.22 -32.42
C ARG A 654 -2.52 5.01 -32.40
N ASP A 655 -3.02 4.64 -33.57
CA ASP A 655 -3.84 3.48 -33.89
C ASP A 655 -3.03 2.18 -33.97
N GLU A 656 -1.74 2.24 -34.30
CA GLU A 656 -0.83 1.08 -34.32
C GLU A 656 -0.13 0.80 -32.96
N ARG A 657 -0.35 1.60 -31.90
CA ARG A 657 0.40 1.45 -30.64
C ARG A 657 0.30 0.07 -29.97
N GLY A 658 -0.80 -0.65 -30.18
CA GLY A 658 -0.97 -2.04 -29.70
C GLY A 658 -0.18 -3.09 -30.49
N ARG A 659 0.54 -2.70 -31.56
CA ARG A 659 1.25 -3.59 -32.47
C ARG A 659 2.68 -3.86 -32.00
N ALA A 660 2.89 -5.04 -31.42
CA ALA A 660 4.18 -5.47 -30.89
C ALA A 660 5.32 -5.52 -31.92
N ASP A 661 5.05 -5.86 -33.19
CA ASP A 661 6.06 -6.01 -34.26
C ASP A 661 6.36 -4.70 -35.03
N SER A 662 6.04 -3.54 -34.45
CA SER A 662 6.42 -2.24 -35.00
C SER A 662 7.94 -2.06 -35.05
N TRP A 663 8.45 -1.35 -36.07
CA TRP A 663 9.89 -1.33 -36.40
C TRP A 663 10.36 0.01 -36.97
N LEU A 664 11.67 0.25 -36.88
CA LEU A 664 12.39 1.39 -37.48
C LEU A 664 13.69 0.90 -38.11
N ALA A 665 13.90 1.21 -39.39
CA ALA A 665 15.05 0.80 -40.19
C ALA A 665 15.76 2.01 -40.82
N VAL A 666 17.09 1.92 -40.97
CA VAL A 666 17.92 2.98 -41.54
C VAL A 666 18.74 2.43 -42.71
N ASP A 667 18.77 3.13 -43.85
CA ASP A 667 19.70 2.88 -44.96
C ASP A 667 20.97 3.70 -44.78
N LEU A 668 22.07 3.03 -44.45
CA LEU A 668 23.38 3.64 -44.22
C LEU A 668 24.07 4.11 -45.52
N SER A 669 23.39 4.00 -46.66
CA SER A 669 23.78 4.41 -48.02
C SER A 669 24.92 3.61 -48.64
N ALA A 670 25.66 2.82 -47.85
CA ALA A 670 26.68 1.88 -48.30
C ALA A 670 26.75 0.69 -47.33
N THR A 671 27.28 -0.45 -47.80
CA THR A 671 27.59 -1.58 -46.91
C THR A 671 28.80 -1.24 -46.05
N VAL A 672 28.63 -1.23 -44.72
CA VAL A 672 29.67 -0.96 -43.72
C VAL A 672 29.79 -2.15 -42.75
N GLN A 673 30.89 -2.21 -41.99
CA GLN A 673 31.06 -3.18 -40.90
C GLN A 673 30.50 -2.61 -39.60
N LEU A 674 29.24 -2.93 -39.29
CA LEU A 674 28.57 -2.52 -38.06
C LEU A 674 29.01 -3.38 -36.87
N THR A 675 29.16 -2.76 -35.71
CA THR A 675 29.50 -3.39 -34.42
C THR A 675 28.45 -3.15 -33.33
N GLY A 676 27.49 -2.24 -33.55
CA GLY A 676 26.43 -1.98 -32.58
C GLY A 676 25.43 -0.91 -33.00
N VAL A 677 24.45 -0.68 -32.13
CA VAL A 677 23.52 0.45 -32.17
C VAL A 677 23.35 1.05 -30.78
N THR A 678 22.87 2.29 -30.70
CA THR A 678 22.36 2.88 -29.44
C THR A 678 20.95 3.40 -29.70
N LEU A 679 20.03 3.03 -28.80
CA LEU A 679 18.63 3.47 -28.83
C LEU A 679 18.40 4.38 -27.63
N THR A 680 18.01 5.64 -27.85
CA THR A 680 17.59 6.53 -26.77
C THR A 680 16.06 6.63 -26.78
N TRP A 681 15.44 6.09 -25.74
CA TRP A 681 14.00 5.89 -25.62
C TRP A 681 13.29 7.10 -24.99
N GLU A 682 12.04 7.29 -25.38
CA GLU A 682 11.04 7.99 -24.56
C GLU A 682 10.51 7.06 -23.44
N SER A 683 9.51 7.48 -22.66
CA SER A 683 8.85 6.58 -21.69
C SER A 683 8.28 5.33 -22.37
N ALA A 684 7.68 5.50 -23.56
CA ALA A 684 7.21 4.44 -24.45
C ALA A 684 8.38 3.67 -25.10
N HIS A 685 8.84 2.59 -24.46
CA HIS A 685 10.03 1.82 -24.87
C HIS A 685 9.73 0.33 -25.09
N ALA A 686 10.67 -0.38 -25.73
CA ALA A 686 10.59 -1.82 -25.91
C ALA A 686 11.23 -2.57 -24.73
N THR A 687 10.48 -3.46 -24.09
CA THR A 687 10.99 -4.36 -23.03
C THR A 687 11.67 -5.60 -23.60
N THR A 688 11.30 -6.01 -24.82
CA THR A 688 12.06 -6.97 -25.63
C THR A 688 12.01 -6.57 -27.11
N TYR A 689 13.12 -6.77 -27.82
CA TYR A 689 13.24 -6.44 -29.25
C TYR A 689 14.39 -7.20 -29.93
N LEU A 690 14.42 -7.12 -31.26
CA LEU A 690 15.52 -7.60 -32.10
C LEU A 690 16.23 -6.43 -32.77
N ILE A 691 17.56 -6.46 -32.80
CA ILE A 691 18.33 -5.70 -33.79
C ILE A 691 18.64 -6.62 -34.95
N GLN A 692 18.30 -6.20 -36.17
CA GLN A 692 18.51 -6.96 -37.39
C GLN A 692 19.28 -6.15 -38.42
N THR A 693 20.10 -6.81 -39.23
CA THR A 693 20.83 -6.18 -40.35
C THR A 693 20.54 -6.88 -41.67
N SER A 694 20.74 -6.13 -42.75
CA SER A 694 20.46 -6.54 -44.12
C SER A 694 21.43 -5.84 -45.09
N THR A 695 21.69 -6.43 -46.25
CA THR A 695 22.46 -5.85 -47.36
C THR A 695 21.58 -5.34 -48.51
N ASP A 696 20.29 -5.70 -48.53
CA ASP A 696 19.32 -5.45 -49.61
C ASP A 696 18.06 -4.68 -49.16
N GLY A 697 17.85 -4.52 -47.86
CA GLY A 697 16.67 -3.89 -47.25
C GLY A 697 15.46 -4.82 -47.09
N THR A 698 15.51 -6.03 -47.64
CA THR A 698 14.39 -6.97 -47.73
C THR A 698 14.65 -8.28 -46.98
N THR A 699 15.87 -8.82 -47.08
CA THR A 699 16.33 -10.03 -46.39
C THR A 699 16.99 -9.64 -45.07
N TRP A 700 16.29 -9.87 -43.96
CA TRP A 700 16.72 -9.44 -42.62
C TRP A 700 17.31 -10.58 -41.80
N THR A 701 18.45 -10.33 -41.15
CA THR A 701 19.13 -11.30 -40.28
C THR A 701 19.35 -10.70 -38.88
N THR A 702 18.84 -11.37 -37.84
CA THR A 702 19.01 -10.92 -36.45
C THR A 702 20.49 -10.87 -36.08
N ALA A 703 20.95 -9.71 -35.61
CA ALA A 703 22.28 -9.51 -35.04
C ALA A 703 22.30 -9.91 -33.57
N VAL A 704 21.23 -9.54 -32.83
CA VAL A 704 21.05 -9.81 -31.40
C VAL A 704 19.58 -9.64 -31.01
N ALA A 705 19.15 -10.42 -30.01
CA ALA A 705 17.89 -10.20 -29.28
C ALA A 705 18.22 -9.52 -27.94
N ALA A 706 17.45 -8.49 -27.59
CA ALA A 706 17.73 -7.61 -26.46
C ALA A 706 16.48 -7.43 -25.57
N PRO A 707 16.62 -7.50 -24.23
CA PRO A 707 17.76 -8.07 -23.50
C PRO A 707 18.01 -9.54 -23.88
N ALA A 708 19.24 -10.01 -23.65
CA ALA A 708 19.60 -11.41 -23.86
C ALA A 708 18.89 -12.31 -22.84
N THR A 709 18.40 -13.47 -23.29
CA THR A 709 17.72 -14.45 -22.43
C THR A 709 18.60 -15.66 -22.10
N VAL A 710 18.44 -16.16 -20.88
CA VAL A 710 19.06 -17.40 -20.37
C VAL A 710 18.03 -18.50 -20.18
N THR A 711 18.45 -19.76 -20.21
CA THR A 711 17.58 -20.94 -20.04
C THR A 711 17.88 -21.62 -18.71
N LEU A 712 16.85 -21.86 -17.90
CA LEU A 712 17.00 -22.24 -16.48
C LEU A 712 16.49 -23.67 -16.16
N GLY A 713 15.60 -24.23 -16.99
CA GLY A 713 15.04 -25.57 -16.82
C GLY A 713 13.62 -25.54 -16.23
N ALA A 714 13.26 -26.54 -15.42
CA ALA A 714 11.92 -26.64 -14.81
C ALA A 714 11.71 -25.71 -13.59
N TRP A 715 12.77 -25.05 -13.12
CA TRP A 715 12.74 -24.11 -12.00
C TRP A 715 13.72 -22.95 -12.21
N ALA A 716 13.48 -21.84 -11.50
CA ALA A 716 14.27 -20.62 -11.55
C ALA A 716 14.27 -19.93 -10.18
N GLY A 717 15.44 -19.75 -9.55
CA GLY A 717 15.65 -18.80 -8.47
C GLY A 717 15.99 -17.42 -9.03
N ILE A 718 15.54 -16.35 -8.35
CA ILE A 718 15.73 -14.95 -8.74
C ILE A 718 16.38 -14.23 -7.55
N ASP A 719 17.66 -13.86 -7.66
CA ASP A 719 18.49 -13.20 -6.63
C ASP A 719 18.50 -13.84 -5.22
N GLY A 720 18.01 -15.08 -5.07
CA GLY A 720 17.70 -15.65 -3.76
C GLY A 720 16.52 -14.98 -3.02
N ARG A 721 15.83 -14.04 -3.68
CA ARG A 721 14.65 -13.32 -3.16
C ARG A 721 13.33 -14.00 -3.54
N ALA A 722 13.30 -14.71 -4.67
CA ALA A 722 12.15 -15.49 -5.12
C ALA A 722 12.56 -16.79 -5.81
N GLY A 723 11.63 -17.74 -5.89
CA GLY A 723 11.77 -18.96 -6.69
C GLY A 723 10.51 -19.26 -7.50
N VAL A 724 10.66 -19.91 -8.64
CA VAL A 724 9.57 -20.38 -9.50
C VAL A 724 9.83 -21.83 -9.89
N VAL A 725 8.79 -22.66 -9.84
CA VAL A 725 8.78 -24.04 -10.34
C VAL A 725 7.64 -24.20 -11.34
N ALA A 726 7.88 -24.85 -12.48
CA ALA A 726 6.88 -25.11 -13.52
C ALA A 726 6.74 -26.60 -13.78
N HIS A 727 5.63 -27.19 -13.32
CA HIS A 727 5.34 -28.62 -13.46
C HIS A 727 4.62 -28.90 -14.78
N GLY A 728 4.97 -30.02 -15.44
CA GLY A 728 4.37 -30.40 -16.71
C GLY A 728 4.54 -29.36 -17.82
N ALA A 729 5.62 -28.57 -17.77
CA ALA A 729 5.92 -27.51 -18.73
C ALA A 729 6.28 -28.08 -20.11
N THR A 730 5.84 -27.41 -21.19
CA THR A 730 6.16 -27.79 -22.58
C THR A 730 7.57 -27.41 -23.03
N GLY A 731 8.36 -26.78 -22.14
CA GLY A 731 9.74 -26.37 -22.37
C GLY A 731 10.37 -25.84 -21.08
N PRO A 732 11.61 -25.30 -21.14
CA PRO A 732 12.26 -24.70 -20.00
C PRO A 732 11.77 -23.28 -19.71
N ILE A 733 11.82 -22.87 -18.44
CA ILE A 733 11.77 -21.46 -18.02
C ILE A 733 12.99 -20.73 -18.62
N THR A 734 12.77 -19.51 -19.11
CA THR A 734 13.83 -18.59 -19.54
C THR A 734 13.73 -17.25 -18.80
N ALA A 735 14.82 -16.49 -18.72
CA ALA A 735 14.85 -15.20 -18.03
C ALA A 735 15.71 -14.15 -18.73
N SER A 736 15.35 -12.89 -18.56
CA SER A 736 16.11 -11.67 -18.84
C SER A 736 16.04 -10.76 -17.61
N PRO A 737 16.87 -9.71 -17.46
CA PRO A 737 16.89 -8.90 -16.25
C PRO A 737 15.54 -8.24 -15.90
N ASN A 738 14.69 -7.99 -16.89
CA ASN A 738 13.35 -7.43 -16.72
C ASN A 738 12.21 -8.48 -16.71
N ARG A 739 12.48 -9.78 -16.87
CA ARG A 739 11.41 -10.79 -17.08
C ARG A 739 11.82 -12.22 -16.76
N VAL A 740 10.97 -12.97 -16.06
CA VAL A 740 10.96 -14.44 -16.06
C VAL A 740 9.82 -14.94 -16.95
N SER A 741 10.12 -15.86 -17.85
CA SER A 741 9.25 -16.35 -18.91
C SER A 741 9.02 -17.86 -18.75
N ILE A 742 7.77 -18.27 -18.62
CA ILE A 742 7.39 -19.64 -18.28
C ILE A 742 6.53 -20.20 -19.42
N PRO A 743 6.96 -21.26 -20.12
CA PRO A 743 6.14 -21.86 -21.17
C PRO A 743 4.86 -22.50 -20.59
N PRO A 744 3.86 -22.84 -21.42
CA PRO A 744 2.64 -23.52 -20.97
C PRO A 744 2.95 -24.72 -20.07
N ALA A 745 2.37 -24.71 -18.88
CA ALA A 745 2.62 -25.67 -17.81
C ALA A 745 1.30 -26.14 -17.18
N THR A 746 1.28 -27.31 -16.56
CA THR A 746 0.06 -27.79 -15.89
C THR A 746 -0.19 -27.09 -14.55
N LEU A 747 0.88 -26.65 -13.90
CA LEU A 747 0.91 -25.98 -12.60
C LEU A 747 2.21 -25.16 -12.47
N ILE A 748 2.13 -23.96 -11.88
CA ILE A 748 3.26 -23.09 -11.57
C ILE A 748 3.22 -22.78 -10.06
N GLU A 749 4.37 -22.85 -9.41
CA GLU A 749 4.53 -22.60 -7.97
C GLU A 749 5.60 -21.52 -7.74
N GLY A 750 5.21 -20.39 -7.15
CA GLY A 750 6.09 -19.26 -6.83
C GLY A 750 6.41 -19.25 -5.33
N TYR A 751 7.67 -19.38 -4.96
CA TYR A 751 8.17 -19.51 -3.59
C TYR A 751 8.87 -18.23 -3.10
N THR A 752 8.72 -17.91 -1.80
CA THR A 752 9.38 -16.76 -1.18
C THR A 752 10.81 -17.08 -0.71
N GLY A 753 11.81 -16.41 -1.26
CA GLY A 753 13.15 -16.29 -0.68
C GLY A 753 13.99 -17.56 -0.53
N ASN A 754 15.17 -17.35 0.07
CA ASN A 754 16.13 -18.40 0.42
C ASN A 754 15.59 -19.28 1.58
N GLY A 755 15.06 -20.45 1.21
CA GLY A 755 14.57 -21.45 2.16
C GLY A 755 14.01 -22.71 1.48
N THR A 756 13.41 -22.55 0.29
CA THR A 756 12.96 -23.67 -0.54
C THR A 756 14.09 -24.23 -1.41
N ASP A 757 14.37 -25.52 -1.31
CA ASP A 757 15.11 -26.24 -2.34
C ASP A 757 14.23 -26.36 -3.60
N LEU A 758 14.44 -25.46 -4.57
CA LEU A 758 13.68 -25.41 -5.81
C LEU A 758 13.92 -26.64 -6.71
N ALA A 759 15.07 -27.31 -6.59
CA ALA A 759 15.37 -28.53 -7.34
C ALA A 759 14.60 -29.72 -6.75
N ALA A 760 14.56 -29.87 -5.43
CA ALA A 760 13.67 -30.85 -4.78
C ALA A 760 12.19 -30.50 -5.03
N ALA A 761 11.82 -29.23 -5.00
CA ALA A 761 10.45 -28.77 -5.27
C ALA A 761 9.99 -29.08 -6.71
N ALA A 762 10.88 -28.99 -7.70
CA ALA A 762 10.59 -29.37 -9.08
C ALA A 762 10.55 -30.89 -9.33
N ASN A 763 11.37 -31.66 -8.61
CA ASN A 763 11.47 -33.12 -8.77
C ASN A 763 10.49 -33.92 -7.89
N ARG A 764 9.77 -33.27 -6.97
CA ARG A 764 8.78 -33.93 -6.10
C ARG A 764 7.62 -34.51 -6.91
N ARG A 765 7.03 -35.59 -6.42
CA ARG A 765 5.74 -36.06 -6.93
C ARG A 765 4.63 -35.10 -6.48
N LEU A 766 3.74 -34.74 -7.39
CA LEU A 766 2.52 -33.97 -7.10
C LEU A 766 1.38 -34.90 -6.63
N PRO A 767 0.37 -34.36 -5.93
CA PRO A 767 -0.91 -35.05 -5.74
C PRO A 767 -1.64 -35.19 -7.09
N THR A 768 -2.39 -36.28 -7.25
CA THR A 768 -3.07 -36.64 -8.50
C THR A 768 -4.49 -37.13 -8.25
N GLY A 769 -5.24 -37.47 -9.31
CA GLY A 769 -6.62 -37.95 -9.21
C GLY A 769 -7.67 -36.87 -9.46
N GLY A 770 -8.95 -37.27 -9.40
CA GLY A 770 -10.08 -36.46 -9.86
C GLY A 770 -10.11 -36.25 -11.39
N PRO A 771 -11.02 -35.38 -11.89
CA PRO A 771 -11.15 -35.08 -13.31
C PRO A 771 -9.95 -34.28 -13.87
N ALA A 772 -9.69 -34.37 -15.18
CA ALA A 772 -8.58 -33.69 -15.86
C ALA A 772 -8.63 -32.14 -15.84
N ALA A 773 -9.69 -31.52 -15.31
CA ALA A 773 -9.80 -30.08 -15.05
C ALA A 773 -9.47 -29.68 -13.60
N LEU A 774 -9.28 -30.65 -12.69
CA LEU A 774 -8.78 -30.39 -11.35
C LEU A 774 -7.26 -30.19 -11.39
N ARG A 775 -6.76 -29.20 -10.65
CA ARG A 775 -5.34 -28.98 -10.40
C ARG A 775 -5.07 -29.06 -8.92
N LEU A 776 -3.95 -29.67 -8.57
CA LEU A 776 -3.59 -30.06 -7.21
C LEU A 776 -2.15 -29.66 -6.91
N SER A 777 -1.92 -29.17 -5.70
CA SER A 777 -0.59 -28.96 -5.13
C SER A 777 -0.65 -29.29 -3.64
N ASP A 778 0.46 -29.77 -3.08
CA ASP A 778 0.73 -29.85 -1.64
C ASP A 778 1.99 -29.04 -1.26
N ALA A 779 2.28 -27.96 -2.02
CA ALA A 779 3.38 -27.02 -1.74
C ALA A 779 3.33 -26.55 -0.27
N ASP A 780 4.49 -26.57 0.37
CA ASP A 780 4.72 -26.29 1.80
C ASP A 780 3.89 -27.15 2.78
N GLY A 781 3.10 -28.10 2.31
CA GLY A 781 2.15 -28.91 3.09
C GLY A 781 0.71 -28.41 3.08
N TYR A 782 0.36 -27.46 2.22
CA TYR A 782 -1.00 -26.96 2.07
C TYR A 782 -1.64 -27.56 0.81
N LEU A 783 -2.58 -28.49 1.00
CA LEU A 783 -3.27 -29.13 -0.10
C LEU A 783 -4.19 -28.11 -0.79
N THR A 784 -3.74 -27.63 -1.93
CA THR A 784 -4.43 -26.69 -2.83
C THR A 784 -5.19 -27.47 -3.90
N LEU A 785 -6.42 -27.06 -4.15
CA LEU A 785 -7.31 -27.62 -5.17
C LEU A 785 -7.88 -26.47 -6.00
N LEU A 786 -7.78 -26.55 -7.33
CA LEU A 786 -8.36 -25.57 -8.27
C LEU A 786 -9.18 -26.32 -9.32
N ASN A 787 -10.50 -26.08 -9.36
CA ASN A 787 -11.40 -26.68 -10.34
C ASN A 787 -11.57 -25.76 -11.55
N LEU A 788 -10.81 -26.03 -12.61
CA LEU A 788 -10.77 -25.25 -13.84
C LEU A 788 -11.88 -25.68 -14.82
N SER A 789 -13.12 -25.82 -14.33
CA SER A 789 -14.29 -26.22 -15.12
C SER A 789 -15.61 -25.64 -14.62
N SER A 790 -16.63 -25.64 -15.49
CA SER A 790 -18.00 -25.22 -15.16
C SER A 790 -18.81 -26.23 -14.34
N THR A 791 -18.23 -27.36 -13.93
CA THR A 791 -18.91 -28.49 -13.28
C THR A 791 -18.38 -28.69 -11.85
N ALA A 792 -19.28 -28.89 -10.87
CA ALA A 792 -18.87 -29.13 -9.49
C ALA A 792 -18.27 -30.54 -9.34
N ILE A 793 -17.15 -30.63 -8.60
CA ILE A 793 -16.46 -31.89 -8.33
C ILE A 793 -16.94 -32.39 -6.97
N ASN A 794 -17.56 -33.57 -6.93
CA ASN A 794 -18.12 -34.16 -5.72
C ASN A 794 -17.49 -35.53 -5.44
N GLY A 795 -16.88 -35.70 -4.26
CA GLY A 795 -16.35 -36.99 -3.83
C GLY A 795 -15.20 -37.55 -4.67
N ALA A 796 -14.43 -36.70 -5.35
CA ALA A 796 -13.29 -37.13 -6.15
C ALA A 796 -12.22 -37.78 -5.26
N LYS A 797 -11.75 -38.96 -5.68
CA LYS A 797 -10.61 -39.64 -5.09
C LYS A 797 -9.32 -38.97 -5.56
N LEU A 798 -8.57 -38.41 -4.62
CA LEU A 798 -7.22 -37.87 -4.82
C LEU A 798 -6.20 -38.87 -4.29
N THR A 799 -5.05 -38.98 -4.93
CA THR A 799 -3.87 -39.71 -4.45
C THR A 799 -2.82 -38.69 -4.03
N LEU A 800 -2.48 -38.69 -2.74
CA LEU A 800 -1.42 -37.90 -2.14
C LEU A 800 -0.13 -38.73 -2.06
N PRO A 801 1.03 -38.21 -2.48
CA PRO A 801 2.27 -38.98 -2.56
C PRO A 801 2.97 -39.20 -1.20
N ARG A 802 2.48 -38.59 -0.11
CA ARG A 802 3.01 -38.72 1.25
C ARG A 802 1.92 -39.19 2.22
N GLY A 803 2.30 -40.01 3.20
CA GLY A 803 1.45 -40.48 4.30
C GLY A 803 1.56 -39.67 5.60
N ASP A 804 2.48 -38.71 5.66
CA ASP A 804 2.87 -37.99 6.87
C ASP A 804 1.95 -36.82 7.26
N ARG A 805 0.98 -36.46 6.41
CA ARG A 805 0.11 -35.28 6.57
C ARG A 805 -1.36 -35.63 6.36
N LEU A 806 -2.18 -35.42 7.40
CA LEU A 806 -3.62 -35.70 7.38
C LEU A 806 -4.41 -34.40 7.20
N TYR A 807 -5.18 -34.34 6.12
CA TYR A 807 -6.10 -33.23 5.81
C TYR A 807 -7.53 -33.58 6.24
N ARG A 808 -8.38 -32.56 6.44
CA ARG A 808 -9.80 -32.74 6.76
C ARG A 808 -10.50 -33.60 5.70
N GLY A 809 -11.17 -34.66 6.16
CA GLY A 809 -11.80 -35.67 5.31
C GLY A 809 -11.49 -37.09 5.78
N VAL A 810 -11.61 -38.05 4.87
CA VAL A 810 -11.20 -39.45 5.08
C VAL A 810 -10.04 -39.77 4.15
N SER A 811 -8.93 -40.21 4.73
CA SER A 811 -7.72 -40.66 4.01
C SER A 811 -7.51 -42.16 4.27
N ILE A 812 -7.11 -42.92 3.25
CA ILE A 812 -6.80 -44.35 3.34
C ILE A 812 -5.35 -44.59 2.90
N VAL A 813 -4.58 -45.31 3.70
CA VAL A 813 -3.16 -45.60 3.44
C VAL A 813 -3.01 -46.62 2.31
N ARG A 814 -2.09 -46.33 1.39
CA ARG A 814 -1.80 -47.10 0.18
C ARG A 814 -0.66 -48.12 0.40
N ALA A 815 -0.36 -48.91 -0.63
CA ALA A 815 0.79 -49.83 -0.64
C ALA A 815 2.15 -49.13 -0.78
N ASP A 816 2.18 -47.90 -1.30
CA ASP A 816 3.38 -47.07 -1.47
C ASP A 816 3.59 -46.06 -0.32
N GLY A 817 2.85 -46.21 0.79
CA GLY A 817 2.89 -45.29 1.93
C GLY A 817 2.21 -43.93 1.69
N GLY A 818 1.66 -43.69 0.50
CA GLY A 818 0.82 -42.52 0.23
C GLY A 818 -0.58 -42.63 0.83
N LEU A 819 -1.41 -41.60 0.60
CA LEU A 819 -2.82 -41.59 1.00
C LEU A 819 -3.74 -41.47 -0.21
N ASP A 820 -4.88 -42.13 -0.16
CA ASP A 820 -6.03 -41.81 -1.00
C ASP A 820 -7.06 -41.00 -0.18
N LEU A 821 -7.32 -39.75 -0.56
CA LEU A 821 -8.19 -38.78 0.13
C LEU A 821 -9.41 -38.42 -0.74
N THR A 822 -10.60 -38.39 -0.14
CA THR A 822 -11.82 -37.91 -0.82
C THR A 822 -11.98 -36.38 -0.70
N ALA A 823 -12.24 -35.69 -1.81
CA ALA A 823 -12.46 -34.24 -1.85
C ALA A 823 -13.62 -33.81 -2.77
N SER A 824 -14.26 -32.70 -2.41
CA SER A 824 -15.19 -31.95 -3.26
C SER A 824 -14.71 -30.51 -3.44
N VAL A 825 -15.01 -29.89 -4.58
CA VAL A 825 -14.68 -28.50 -4.95
C VAL A 825 -15.82 -27.90 -5.79
N PRO A 826 -16.29 -26.68 -5.53
CA PRO A 826 -17.34 -26.02 -6.32
C PRO A 826 -17.00 -25.89 -7.81
N ALA A 827 -18.03 -25.74 -8.65
CA ALA A 827 -17.88 -25.42 -10.07
C ALA A 827 -17.13 -24.09 -10.24
N GLY A 828 -16.00 -24.09 -10.95
CA GLY A 828 -15.19 -22.90 -11.17
C GLY A 828 -14.64 -22.27 -9.88
N GLY A 829 -14.38 -23.08 -8.85
CA GLY A 829 -13.85 -22.64 -7.56
C GLY A 829 -12.63 -23.43 -7.09
N GLY A 830 -12.16 -23.16 -5.88
CA GLY A 830 -10.97 -23.81 -5.31
C GLY A 830 -11.04 -24.06 -3.81
N ALA A 831 -9.93 -24.52 -3.24
CA ALA A 831 -9.69 -24.62 -1.81
C ALA A 831 -8.20 -24.66 -1.49
N VAL A 832 -7.80 -24.08 -0.35
CA VAL A 832 -6.51 -24.35 0.30
C VAL A 832 -6.82 -25.07 1.62
N ARG A 833 -6.10 -26.16 1.92
CA ARG A 833 -6.33 -26.97 3.12
C ARG A 833 -5.02 -27.16 3.90
N PRO A 834 -4.90 -26.65 5.13
CA PRO A 834 -3.80 -27.04 6.01
C PRO A 834 -3.94 -28.51 6.42
N ALA A 835 -2.81 -29.17 6.65
CA ALA A 835 -2.79 -30.41 7.42
C ALA A 835 -3.30 -30.12 8.85
N ARG A 836 -4.05 -31.05 9.44
CA ARG A 836 -4.56 -30.95 10.83
C ARG A 836 -3.71 -31.76 11.79
N PHE A 837 -3.22 -32.90 11.33
CA PHE A 837 -2.34 -33.80 12.06
C PHE A 837 -1.20 -34.23 11.15
N THR A 838 -0.03 -34.49 11.73
CA THR A 838 1.03 -35.25 11.06
C THR A 838 1.17 -36.64 11.68
N VAL A 839 1.67 -37.59 10.88
CA VAL A 839 1.85 -39.00 11.26
C VAL A 839 3.31 -39.38 11.13
N SER A 840 3.85 -40.04 12.14
CA SER A 840 5.17 -40.69 12.08
C SER A 840 5.08 -42.16 12.50
N GLY A 841 5.91 -43.00 11.88
CA GLY A 841 5.73 -44.46 11.88
C GLY A 841 5.04 -44.97 10.61
N ALA A 842 5.10 -46.28 10.40
CA ALA A 842 4.59 -46.93 9.18
C ALA A 842 3.17 -47.49 9.40
N ALA A 843 2.16 -46.70 9.04
CA ALA A 843 0.78 -47.17 9.03
C ALA A 843 0.59 -48.30 7.98
N PRO A 844 -0.05 -49.44 8.31
CA PRO A 844 -0.36 -50.48 7.34
C PRO A 844 -1.29 -50.01 6.21
N THR A 845 -1.14 -50.57 5.01
CA THR A 845 -2.07 -50.37 3.90
C THR A 845 -3.50 -50.71 4.29
N GLY A 846 -4.46 -49.85 3.91
CA GLY A 846 -5.86 -49.95 4.32
C GLY A 846 -6.18 -49.28 5.67
N THR A 847 -5.17 -48.79 6.42
CA THR A 847 -5.41 -47.91 7.58
C THR A 847 -6.19 -46.68 7.14
N LYS A 848 -7.26 -46.35 7.85
CA LYS A 848 -8.14 -45.21 7.55
C LYS A 848 -8.00 -44.15 8.64
N PHE A 849 -7.68 -42.93 8.23
CA PHE A 849 -7.69 -41.73 9.05
C PHE A 849 -8.92 -40.89 8.71
N SER A 850 -9.72 -40.57 9.73
CA SER A 850 -10.92 -39.73 9.58
C SER A 850 -10.75 -38.45 10.40
N VAL A 851 -10.43 -37.34 9.74
CA VAL A 851 -10.17 -36.03 10.34
C VAL A 851 -11.41 -35.15 10.18
N ALA A 852 -12.10 -34.85 11.28
CA ALA A 852 -13.28 -33.99 11.25
C ALA A 852 -12.91 -32.50 11.20
N ASP A 853 -11.88 -32.11 11.95
CA ASP A 853 -11.42 -30.74 12.19
C ASP A 853 -9.98 -30.76 12.75
N SER A 854 -9.49 -29.61 13.23
CA SER A 854 -8.17 -29.42 13.88
C SER A 854 -7.93 -30.17 15.19
N HIS A 855 -8.98 -30.62 15.89
CA HIS A 855 -8.90 -31.23 17.21
C HIS A 855 -9.28 -32.73 17.17
N HIS A 856 -10.12 -33.17 16.23
CA HIS A 856 -10.66 -34.53 16.22
C HIS A 856 -10.17 -35.39 15.03
N VAL A 857 -9.53 -36.53 15.35
CA VAL A 857 -9.13 -37.56 14.39
C VAL A 857 -9.46 -38.97 14.90
N THR A 858 -10.00 -39.82 14.02
CA THR A 858 -10.19 -41.26 14.27
C THR A 858 -9.24 -42.08 13.41
N VAL A 859 -8.51 -43.00 14.02
CA VAL A 859 -7.68 -44.01 13.36
C VAL A 859 -8.44 -45.33 13.34
N THR A 860 -8.62 -45.92 12.17
CA THR A 860 -9.22 -47.25 11.95
C THR A 860 -8.18 -48.18 11.36
N ALA A 861 -7.90 -49.30 12.04
CA ALA A 861 -6.97 -50.31 11.57
C ALA A 861 -7.63 -51.22 10.51
N PRO A 862 -6.87 -51.70 9.49
CA PRO A 862 -7.38 -52.72 8.59
C PRO A 862 -7.59 -54.05 9.32
N ALA A 863 -8.52 -54.89 8.85
CA ALA A 863 -8.88 -56.15 9.52
C ALA A 863 -7.72 -57.16 9.67
N GLY A 864 -6.64 -57.03 8.88
CA GLY A 864 -5.49 -57.94 8.89
C GLY A 864 -4.21 -57.40 9.54
N ALA A 865 -4.17 -56.16 10.03
CA ALA A 865 -2.97 -55.59 10.65
C ALA A 865 -3.31 -54.53 11.70
N ALA A 866 -2.59 -54.53 12.83
CA ALA A 866 -2.67 -53.48 13.83
C ALA A 866 -1.87 -52.24 13.40
N VAL A 867 -2.30 -51.07 13.85
CA VAL A 867 -1.63 -49.78 13.63
C VAL A 867 -0.83 -49.43 14.89
N ASP A 868 0.42 -49.00 14.71
CA ASP A 868 1.20 -48.33 15.75
C ASP A 868 1.94 -47.14 15.09
N VAL A 869 1.43 -45.93 15.32
CA VAL A 869 1.97 -44.67 14.77
C VAL A 869 1.81 -43.55 15.79
N ASP A 870 2.68 -42.54 15.73
CA ASP A 870 2.53 -41.31 16.51
C ASP A 870 1.79 -40.25 15.68
N LEU A 871 0.76 -39.65 16.27
CA LEU A 871 0.01 -38.51 15.75
C LEU A 871 0.49 -37.24 16.45
N THR A 872 0.67 -36.14 15.71
CA THR A 872 0.99 -34.83 16.31
C THR A 872 0.17 -33.69 15.69
N ALA A 873 -0.12 -32.66 16.49
CA ALA A 873 -0.80 -31.44 16.08
C ALA A 873 -0.34 -30.26 16.97
N GLY A 874 0.43 -29.33 16.40
CA GLY A 874 1.09 -28.29 17.18
C GLY A 874 2.04 -28.89 18.23
N SER A 875 1.84 -28.56 19.50
CA SER A 875 2.57 -29.15 20.64
C SER A 875 1.94 -30.44 21.18
N TRP A 876 0.77 -30.86 20.71
CA TRP A 876 0.14 -32.11 21.12
C TRP A 876 0.72 -33.30 20.35
N SER A 877 0.88 -34.42 21.06
CA SER A 877 1.24 -35.72 20.49
C SER A 877 0.49 -36.85 21.20
N ALA A 878 0.17 -37.93 20.46
CA ALA A 878 -0.33 -39.17 21.03
C ALA A 878 0.03 -40.37 20.15
N ARG A 879 0.41 -41.48 20.78
CA ARG A 879 0.67 -42.75 20.11
C ARG A 879 -0.65 -43.52 19.90
N ALA A 880 -0.91 -43.92 18.67
CA ALA A 880 -2.12 -44.60 18.24
C ALA A 880 -1.87 -46.10 18.02
N GLN A 881 -2.09 -46.90 19.07
CA GLN A 881 -1.93 -48.35 19.08
C GLN A 881 -3.28 -49.03 18.89
N VAL A 882 -3.70 -49.23 17.63
CA VAL A 882 -5.04 -49.71 17.27
C VAL A 882 -4.97 -51.16 16.79
N ALA A 883 -5.60 -52.08 17.52
CA ALA A 883 -5.68 -53.49 17.14
C ALA A 883 -6.35 -53.69 15.76
N ALA A 884 -6.02 -54.77 15.06
CA ALA A 884 -6.53 -55.06 13.72
C ALA A 884 -8.08 -55.01 13.66
N GLY A 885 -8.62 -54.28 12.68
CA GLY A 885 -10.06 -54.05 12.51
C GLY A 885 -10.72 -53.12 13.54
N ALA A 886 -10.02 -52.69 14.59
CA ALA A 886 -10.55 -51.76 15.59
C ALA A 886 -10.46 -50.29 15.14
N SER A 887 -11.00 -49.38 15.95
CA SER A 887 -10.86 -47.93 15.76
C SER A 887 -10.65 -47.21 17.09
N GLN A 888 -9.85 -46.15 17.07
CA GLN A 888 -9.58 -45.28 18.21
C GLN A 888 -9.70 -43.82 17.79
N SER A 889 -10.40 -43.02 18.60
CA SER A 889 -10.56 -41.58 18.40
C SER A 889 -9.66 -40.80 19.35
N PHE A 890 -9.10 -39.71 18.86
CA PHE A 890 -8.23 -38.79 19.57
C PHE A 890 -8.83 -37.39 19.51
N ALA A 891 -8.72 -36.67 20.62
CA ALA A 891 -9.09 -35.27 20.75
C ALA A 891 -7.88 -34.49 21.28
N VAL A 892 -7.49 -33.42 20.58
CA VAL A 892 -6.48 -32.47 21.07
C VAL A 892 -7.09 -31.71 22.27
N PRO A 893 -6.37 -31.57 23.40
CA PRO A 893 -6.81 -30.73 24.52
C PRO A 893 -7.09 -29.29 24.07
N VAL A 894 -8.13 -28.67 24.62
CA VAL A 894 -8.65 -27.39 24.12
C VAL A 894 -7.70 -26.23 24.41
N THR A 895 -6.84 -25.91 23.43
CA THR A 895 -5.96 -24.74 23.42
C THR A 895 -6.10 -23.99 22.09
N GLY A 896 -7.23 -23.31 21.91
CA GLY A 896 -7.53 -22.49 20.73
C GLY A 896 -8.84 -22.85 20.03
N PRO A 897 -9.11 -22.29 18.84
CA PRO A 897 -10.34 -22.53 18.09
C PRO A 897 -10.36 -23.90 17.41
N VAL A 898 -11.52 -24.56 17.40
CA VAL A 898 -11.76 -25.72 16.52
C VAL A 898 -11.97 -25.20 15.09
N THR A 899 -11.08 -25.55 14.16
CA THR A 899 -11.13 -25.12 12.76
C THR A 899 -11.24 -26.29 11.77
N PRO A 900 -12.01 -26.16 10.67
CA PRO A 900 -12.79 -24.98 10.28
C PRO A 900 -14.09 -24.85 11.11
N THR A 901 -14.44 -23.63 11.51
CA THR A 901 -15.66 -23.37 12.31
C THR A 901 -16.88 -22.99 11.46
N SER A 902 -18.05 -23.42 11.90
CA SER A 902 -19.36 -23.01 11.37
C SER A 902 -19.88 -21.71 11.96
N ASP A 903 -19.24 -21.16 13.01
CA ASP A 903 -19.58 -19.85 13.55
C ASP A 903 -19.40 -18.77 12.48
N LEU A 904 -20.45 -18.01 12.19
CA LEU A 904 -20.47 -16.96 11.19
C LEU A 904 -19.77 -15.67 11.67
N ALA A 905 -19.66 -15.46 12.98
CA ALA A 905 -19.07 -14.27 13.61
C ALA A 905 -17.55 -14.34 13.78
N ARG A 906 -16.95 -15.53 13.93
CA ARG A 906 -15.50 -15.72 14.03
C ARG A 906 -14.71 -14.91 12.98
N GLY A 907 -13.78 -14.08 13.45
CA GLY A 907 -12.88 -13.27 12.62
C GLY A 907 -13.57 -12.18 11.79
N ARG A 908 -14.77 -11.74 12.16
CA ARG A 908 -15.52 -10.68 11.45
C ARG A 908 -15.16 -9.27 11.93
N ALA A 909 -15.49 -8.29 11.10
CA ALA A 909 -15.45 -6.89 11.47
C ALA A 909 -16.52 -6.61 12.55
N THR A 910 -16.17 -5.75 13.51
CA THR A 910 -17.02 -5.42 14.65
C THR A 910 -17.08 -3.93 14.89
N PHE A 911 -18.25 -3.43 15.28
CA PHE A 911 -18.46 -2.02 15.67
C PHE A 911 -18.85 -1.95 17.16
N PRO A 912 -18.65 -0.84 17.89
CA PRO A 912 -17.98 0.40 17.49
C PRO A 912 -16.57 0.21 16.94
N THR A 913 -16.27 0.98 15.90
CA THR A 913 -14.93 1.16 15.33
C THR A 913 -14.14 2.17 16.16
N SER A 914 -12.90 2.45 15.77
CA SER A 914 -12.16 3.57 16.35
C SER A 914 -12.87 4.92 16.08
N PRO A 915 -12.81 5.89 17.02
CA PRO A 915 -12.47 5.73 18.43
C PRO A 915 -13.59 5.02 19.22
N LEU A 916 -13.21 4.18 20.18
CA LEU A 916 -14.16 3.48 21.05
C LEU A 916 -14.83 4.42 22.08
N PRO A 917 -16.05 4.08 22.57
CA PRO A 917 -16.68 4.72 23.72
C PRO A 917 -15.85 4.60 25.00
N ALA A 918 -15.97 5.59 25.90
CA ALA A 918 -15.20 5.62 27.14
C ALA A 918 -15.51 4.42 28.05
N GLY A 919 -14.48 3.65 28.41
CA GLY A 919 -14.59 2.45 29.24
C GLY A 919 -14.97 1.16 28.48
N MET A 920 -15.27 1.24 27.18
CA MET A 920 -15.45 0.07 26.31
C MET A 920 -14.08 -0.50 25.90
N GLY A 921 -13.96 -1.82 25.83
CA GLY A 921 -12.81 -2.53 25.25
C GLY A 921 -13.05 -2.93 23.80
N GLU A 922 -12.05 -3.53 23.17
CA GLU A 922 -12.11 -3.95 21.76
C GLU A 922 -13.23 -4.97 21.46
N PRO A 923 -14.25 -4.65 20.63
CA PRO A 923 -15.36 -5.58 20.33
C PRO A 923 -14.92 -6.83 19.55
N SER A 924 -13.83 -6.74 18.80
CA SER A 924 -13.24 -7.86 18.06
C SER A 924 -12.80 -9.01 18.96
N ARG A 925 -12.53 -8.74 20.24
CA ARG A 925 -12.15 -9.76 21.23
C ARG A 925 -13.24 -10.76 21.60
N ALA A 926 -14.50 -10.46 21.30
CA ALA A 926 -15.59 -11.44 21.42
C ALA A 926 -15.74 -12.30 20.14
N VAL A 927 -14.97 -12.05 19.08
CA VAL A 927 -15.03 -12.80 17.82
C VAL A 927 -13.67 -13.26 17.28
N ASP A 928 -12.56 -12.99 17.96
CA ASP A 928 -11.33 -13.78 17.78
C ASP A 928 -11.53 -15.20 18.33
N GLY A 929 -12.29 -15.31 19.43
CA GLY A 929 -12.56 -16.52 20.21
C GLY A 929 -11.29 -17.26 20.61
N ASN A 930 -10.26 -16.50 20.99
CA ASN A 930 -9.26 -16.92 21.95
C ASN A 930 -9.90 -16.81 23.35
N PRO A 931 -10.03 -17.89 24.14
CA PRO A 931 -10.71 -17.84 25.44
C PRO A 931 -9.98 -16.99 26.51
N GLY A 932 -8.74 -16.54 26.23
CA GLY A 932 -8.00 -15.58 27.05
C GLY A 932 -8.29 -14.10 26.74
N THR A 933 -9.09 -13.80 25.73
CA THR A 933 -9.52 -12.44 25.36
C THR A 933 -11.02 -12.24 25.64
N ALA A 934 -11.43 -10.98 25.84
CA ALA A 934 -12.82 -10.60 26.03
C ALA A 934 -13.08 -9.15 25.57
N TRP A 935 -14.28 -8.90 25.05
CA TRP A 935 -14.85 -7.56 24.88
C TRP A 935 -15.38 -7.05 26.22
N ARG A 936 -14.98 -5.83 26.58
CA ARG A 936 -15.58 -5.10 27.70
C ARG A 936 -16.69 -4.17 27.19
N PRO A 937 -17.97 -4.37 27.54
CA PRO A 937 -19.05 -3.54 27.04
C PRO A 937 -18.92 -2.06 27.39
N GLY A 938 -18.54 -1.75 28.64
CA GLY A 938 -18.61 -0.37 29.14
C GLY A 938 -20.06 0.11 29.37
N PRO A 939 -20.25 1.33 29.88
CA PRO A 939 -21.58 1.86 30.19
C PRO A 939 -22.47 1.97 28.93
N ASN A 940 -23.67 1.39 28.97
CA ASN A 940 -24.56 1.21 27.80
C ASN A 940 -23.91 0.47 26.62
N GLY A 941 -22.94 -0.41 26.88
CA GLY A 941 -22.15 -1.07 25.86
C GLY A 941 -22.97 -1.80 24.80
N ARG A 942 -22.78 -1.45 23.53
CA ARG A 942 -23.33 -2.15 22.38
C ARG A 942 -22.18 -2.58 21.48
N MET A 943 -22.22 -3.80 20.95
CA MET A 943 -21.40 -4.22 19.83
C MET A 943 -22.26 -4.65 18.64
N VAL A 944 -21.67 -4.62 17.45
CA VAL A 944 -22.22 -5.15 16.20
C VAL A 944 -21.15 -6.05 15.58
N VAL A 945 -21.55 -7.14 14.94
CA VAL A 945 -20.71 -7.99 14.08
C VAL A 945 -21.28 -7.96 12.67
N ASP A 946 -20.44 -7.65 11.67
CA ASP A 946 -20.78 -7.80 10.26
C ASP A 946 -20.41 -9.20 9.75
N LEU A 947 -21.41 -10.01 9.40
CA LEU A 947 -21.21 -11.36 8.83
C LEU A 947 -20.70 -11.32 7.37
N GLY A 948 -20.54 -10.13 6.78
CA GLY A 948 -20.02 -9.88 5.43
C GLY A 948 -21.02 -10.13 4.30
N SER A 949 -22.16 -10.75 4.60
CA SER A 949 -23.29 -10.95 3.69
C SER A 949 -24.56 -11.22 4.49
N ALA A 950 -25.74 -10.94 3.93
CA ALA A 950 -27.00 -11.39 4.53
C ALA A 950 -27.10 -12.93 4.50
N ARG A 951 -27.54 -13.53 5.62
CA ARG A 951 -27.60 -14.97 5.88
C ARG A 951 -28.75 -15.31 6.81
N THR A 952 -29.22 -16.56 6.78
CA THR A 952 -30.09 -17.09 7.85
C THR A 952 -29.29 -17.22 9.15
N VAL A 953 -29.62 -16.44 10.16
CA VAL A 953 -29.15 -16.60 11.54
C VAL A 953 -30.18 -17.43 12.31
N LYS A 954 -29.73 -18.57 12.86
CA LYS A 954 -30.56 -19.56 13.57
C LYS A 954 -30.39 -19.46 15.08
N ALA A 955 -29.18 -19.19 15.58
CA ALA A 955 -28.96 -18.86 16.98
C ALA A 955 -27.77 -17.92 17.16
N VAL A 956 -27.76 -17.22 18.29
CA VAL A 956 -26.65 -16.39 18.77
C VAL A 956 -26.36 -16.82 20.21
N ALA A 957 -25.12 -17.19 20.50
CA ALA A 957 -24.67 -17.63 21.82
C ALA A 957 -23.65 -16.63 22.38
N LEU A 958 -23.73 -16.38 23.69
CA LEU A 958 -22.91 -15.39 24.41
C LEU A 958 -22.18 -16.06 25.58
N THR A 959 -20.86 -16.18 25.47
CA THR A 959 -19.97 -16.69 26.52
C THR A 959 -19.36 -15.50 27.27
N TRP A 960 -19.41 -15.53 28.60
CA TRP A 960 -18.97 -14.45 29.48
C TRP A 960 -17.90 -14.94 30.46
N THR A 961 -17.09 -14.02 30.99
CA THR A 961 -16.23 -14.31 32.14
C THR A 961 -17.04 -14.70 33.39
N SER A 962 -16.38 -15.31 34.38
CA SER A 962 -17.03 -15.71 35.64
C SER A 962 -17.69 -14.54 36.37
N GLY A 963 -18.98 -14.66 36.70
CA GLY A 963 -19.74 -13.70 37.50
C GLY A 963 -21.23 -13.73 37.19
N THR A 964 -21.98 -12.77 37.74
CA THR A 964 -23.41 -12.61 37.42
C THR A 964 -23.55 -12.04 36.01
N ARG A 965 -24.04 -12.84 35.07
CA ARG A 965 -24.20 -12.41 33.66
C ARG A 965 -25.10 -11.17 33.56
N PRO A 966 -24.67 -10.11 32.85
CA PRO A 966 -25.46 -8.89 32.70
C PRO A 966 -26.66 -9.11 31.77
N ALA A 967 -27.68 -8.26 31.89
CA ALA A 967 -28.82 -8.28 30.98
C ALA A 967 -28.40 -7.79 29.57
N ALA A 968 -28.50 -8.69 28.58
CA ALA A 968 -28.17 -8.41 27.19
C ALA A 968 -29.41 -8.53 26.28
N ARG A 969 -29.46 -7.72 25.22
CA ARG A 969 -30.44 -7.78 24.13
C ARG A 969 -29.72 -8.13 22.84
N ILE A 970 -30.32 -8.97 22.01
CA ILE A 970 -29.77 -9.38 20.71
C ILE A 970 -30.65 -8.80 19.61
N GLU A 971 -30.03 -8.15 18.63
CA GLU A 971 -30.69 -7.47 17.53
C GLU A 971 -30.09 -7.91 16.20
N THR A 972 -30.88 -7.82 15.12
CA THR A 972 -30.47 -8.19 13.76
C THR A 972 -30.80 -7.09 12.76
N SER A 973 -29.97 -6.96 11.72
CA SER A 973 -30.15 -6.01 10.63
C SER A 973 -29.58 -6.55 9.31
N THR A 974 -30.12 -6.10 8.18
CA THR A 974 -29.59 -6.35 6.83
C THR A 974 -28.76 -5.19 6.27
N ASP A 975 -29.03 -3.95 6.70
CA ASP A 975 -28.38 -2.72 6.23
C ASP A 975 -27.31 -2.18 7.20
N GLY A 976 -27.36 -2.59 8.47
CA GLY A 976 -26.45 -2.15 9.54
C GLY A 976 -26.90 -0.87 10.24
N VAL A 977 -28.05 -0.32 9.86
CA VAL A 977 -28.61 0.97 10.35
C VAL A 977 -29.95 0.74 11.05
N ALA A 978 -30.87 0.00 10.44
CA ALA A 978 -32.17 -0.36 11.02
C ALA A 978 -32.07 -1.75 11.68
N TYR A 979 -32.27 -1.80 13.00
CA TYR A 979 -32.20 -3.05 13.79
C TYR A 979 -33.57 -3.44 14.34
N THR A 980 -33.84 -4.74 14.36
CA THR A 980 -35.00 -5.35 15.02
C THR A 980 -34.52 -6.35 16.08
N ALA A 981 -35.34 -6.61 17.11
CA ALA A 981 -35.03 -7.64 18.10
C ALA A 981 -34.96 -9.02 17.42
N PHE A 982 -33.95 -9.82 17.76
CA PHE A 982 -33.71 -11.11 17.11
C PHE A 982 -34.83 -12.13 17.42
N GLY A 983 -35.59 -12.50 16.38
CA GLY A 983 -36.42 -13.70 16.36
C GLY A 983 -35.74 -14.79 15.53
N SER A 984 -35.73 -16.03 16.01
CA SER A 984 -35.12 -17.15 15.28
C SER A 984 -36.14 -17.87 14.39
N PRO A 985 -35.80 -18.17 13.10
CA PRO A 985 -34.64 -17.70 12.36
C PRO A 985 -34.85 -16.28 11.80
N ALA A 986 -33.77 -15.51 11.66
CA ALA A 986 -33.77 -14.19 11.01
C ALA A 986 -32.89 -14.19 9.75
N SER A 987 -33.24 -13.38 8.74
CA SER A 987 -32.29 -13.00 7.70
C SER A 987 -31.53 -11.75 8.16
N ALA A 988 -30.22 -11.86 8.32
CA ALA A 988 -29.38 -10.80 8.86
C ALA A 988 -28.00 -10.78 8.19
N ARG A 989 -27.47 -9.57 7.99
CA ARG A 989 -26.04 -9.34 7.72
C ARG A 989 -25.31 -8.94 8.99
N TYR A 990 -25.95 -8.14 9.84
CA TYR A 990 -25.38 -7.62 11.07
C TYR A 990 -26.11 -8.21 12.28
N VAL A 991 -25.35 -8.65 13.27
CA VAL A 991 -25.86 -9.12 14.57
C VAL A 991 -25.33 -8.18 15.64
N ALA A 992 -26.20 -7.62 16.47
CA ALA A 992 -25.82 -6.71 17.54
C ALA A 992 -26.17 -7.25 18.92
N VAL A 993 -25.36 -6.89 19.91
CA VAL A 993 -25.53 -7.22 21.33
C VAL A 993 -25.46 -5.93 22.13
N ALA A 994 -26.56 -5.58 22.80
CA ALA A 994 -26.67 -4.39 23.64
C ALA A 994 -26.77 -4.77 25.12
N VAL A 995 -25.93 -4.17 25.96
CA VAL A 995 -25.73 -4.49 27.38
C VAL A 995 -25.98 -3.22 28.22
N PRO A 996 -27.24 -2.73 28.29
CA PRO A 996 -27.55 -1.36 28.72
C PRO A 996 -27.19 -1.03 30.17
N GLN A 997 -26.98 -2.04 31.03
CA GLN A 997 -26.77 -1.85 32.47
C GLN A 997 -25.37 -2.26 32.97
N TRP A 998 -24.42 -2.52 32.07
CA TRP A 998 -23.06 -2.96 32.43
C TRP A 998 -22.31 -1.92 33.28
N ARG A 999 -21.61 -2.40 34.32
CA ARG A 999 -20.83 -1.63 35.29
C ARG A 999 -19.41 -2.20 35.43
N THR A 1000 -18.47 -1.37 35.86
CA THR A 1000 -17.11 -1.82 36.21
C THR A 1000 -17.15 -2.93 37.26
N GLY A 1001 -16.78 -4.15 36.89
CA GLY A 1001 -16.84 -5.35 37.73
C GLY A 1001 -17.89 -6.38 37.30
N ASP A 1002 -18.81 -6.02 36.41
CA ASP A 1002 -19.65 -6.99 35.71
C ASP A 1002 -18.79 -7.80 34.70
N PRO A 1003 -19.21 -9.03 34.32
CA PRO A 1003 -18.50 -9.86 33.35
C PRO A 1003 -18.20 -9.16 32.01
N ASP A 1004 -17.03 -9.44 31.45
CA ASP A 1004 -16.68 -9.15 30.06
C ASP A 1004 -17.14 -10.33 29.15
N LEU A 1005 -17.39 -10.08 27.86
CA LEU A 1005 -17.87 -11.09 26.90
C LEU A 1005 -16.67 -11.75 26.18
N THR A 1006 -16.46 -13.05 26.41
CA THR A 1006 -15.36 -13.82 25.78
C THR A 1006 -15.70 -14.35 24.40
N GLU A 1007 -16.96 -14.64 24.10
CA GLU A 1007 -17.36 -15.11 22.77
C GLU A 1007 -18.80 -14.70 22.41
N LEU A 1008 -18.97 -14.26 21.16
CA LEU A 1008 -20.24 -14.08 20.46
C LEU A 1008 -20.22 -15.03 19.25
N ALA A 1009 -20.88 -16.18 19.37
CA ALA A 1009 -20.97 -17.17 18.30
C ALA A 1009 -22.35 -17.07 17.60
N VAL A 1010 -22.36 -17.09 16.27
CA VAL A 1010 -23.56 -16.98 15.43
C VAL A 1010 -23.68 -18.23 14.57
N THR A 1011 -24.71 -19.05 14.79
CA THR A 1011 -25.00 -20.22 13.96
C THR A 1011 -26.05 -19.89 12.92
N GLY A 1012 -25.93 -20.48 11.74
CA GLY A 1012 -26.77 -20.18 10.59
C GLY A 1012 -26.63 -21.19 9.47
N ASP A 1013 -26.99 -20.80 8.25
CA ASP A 1013 -26.67 -21.58 7.05
C ASP A 1013 -25.19 -21.38 6.64
N ALA A 1014 -24.56 -22.46 6.20
CA ALA A 1014 -23.18 -22.47 5.70
C ALA A 1014 -23.08 -21.90 4.27
N VAL A 1015 -21.84 -21.67 3.81
CA VAL A 1015 -21.50 -21.27 2.42
C VAL A 1015 -21.13 -22.50 1.61
#